data_AF-A0A6N1DTK8-F1
#
_entry.id   AF-A0A6N1DTK8-F1
#
_cell.length_a   1.000
_cell.length_b   1.000
_cell.length_c   1.000
_cell.angle_alpha   90.00
_cell.angle_beta   90.00
_cell.angle_gamma   90.00
#
_symmetry.space_group_name_H-M   'P 1'
#
loop_
_entity.id
_entity.type
_entity.pdbx_description
1 polymer ?
#
loop_
_entity_poly.entity_id
_entity_poly.type
_entity_poly.pdbx_seq_one_letter_code
_entity_poly.pdbx_strand_id
1 'polypeptide(L)'
;MQATNWRKNRKIKLASLAIASLAGIAALATTIAVKKQNEFKPSFFNYKSYMSQDNIDILRKSFDYKEFDEINQFSNALINNKAAAGIGSDFIVASLIKNKLISKLNYSIIFNDSTLEPMVDYDSLKTQFKNNPSDQLKEKLNKAKKARDLAKKYVQLSLRKEIWEHLQSYKLDNEDELWEYFYPYYSQDMVVSYNTSKVAVPEEYANSLGAFNFKKYYKENEDKALIKNPNALVNILKALSSANYNNWVITDSVRDNMLYASAYWPLPEGRTDQKFTGSVEENDESENETYKILINSFVDLIKDGTGYDIRDSKHISLKGDGLEIVNDLTNPKNDKGSINASIMYNGDAIDAYYSEDNYDNAKDGSVLAYRPSDNILLVDGLVISSKLDRKTKDQYTQTISNSSYSQTPQIILEYKELVKQNLVPTFDELNDSNITNIQHLITELNTWKIWKDIKQKELSELNLEEESITNFIEYYSNLVNLSDNKNSELYKEFYDLRANDDEEDEDFDKKVNYYPSIIQNDLSKNNTSFLDKIVSLINLEDQELEDKINELKENLTAIEKVIAEILFSGEESTFSALVEYIKDNEVQENDYKELITKVIAQSIAFIDISNDDYIEDYKNLTNFNFINYVPTQITDYEVVYRNYFSDKVEGQDKNVIDIYKIENNKNVRHKALQPISDSLLSKITTYYFAKTKS
;
A
#
# COMPACT_ATOMS: atom_id res chain seq x y z
N MET A 1 -30.40 76.30 38.50
CA MET A 1 -30.68 75.33 37.42
C MET A 1 -29.47 74.94 36.56
N GLN A 2 -28.39 75.74 36.44
CA GLN A 2 -27.24 75.40 35.57
C GLN A 2 -26.30 74.30 36.12
N ALA A 3 -26.12 74.18 37.45
CA ALA A 3 -25.23 73.18 38.05
C ALA A 3 -25.74 71.73 37.91
N THR A 4 -27.07 71.53 37.84
CA THR A 4 -27.71 70.21 37.74
C THR A 4 -27.57 69.62 36.33
N ASN A 5 -27.65 70.46 35.28
CA ASN A 5 -27.45 70.05 33.89
C ASN A 5 -26.00 69.67 33.58
N TRP A 6 -25.01 70.33 34.21
CA TRP A 6 -23.60 69.97 34.03
C TRP A 6 -23.26 68.59 34.60
N ARG A 7 -23.77 68.26 35.80
CA ARG A 7 -23.61 66.91 36.40
C ARG A 7 -24.32 65.82 35.61
N LYS A 8 -25.51 66.10 35.06
CA LYS A 8 -26.25 65.16 34.20
C LYS A 8 -25.51 64.89 32.89
N ASN A 9 -25.01 65.94 32.22
CA ASN A 9 -24.23 65.79 30.99
C ASN A 9 -22.88 65.10 31.22
N ARG A 10 -22.23 65.31 32.37
CA ARG A 10 -21.00 64.58 32.73
C ARG A 10 -21.28 63.09 32.98
N LYS A 11 -22.39 62.74 33.64
CA LYS A 11 -22.81 61.34 33.83
C LYS A 11 -23.18 60.67 32.51
N ILE A 12 -23.87 61.37 31.60
CA ILE A 12 -24.19 60.85 30.27
C ILE A 12 -22.92 60.66 29.44
N LYS A 13 -21.98 61.61 29.44
CA LYS A 13 -20.68 61.47 28.76
C LYS A 13 -19.83 60.34 29.32
N LEU A 14 -19.81 60.16 30.64
CA LEU A 14 -19.09 59.05 31.28
C LEU A 14 -19.76 57.70 31.00
N ALA A 15 -21.09 57.63 30.99
CA ALA A 15 -21.83 56.43 30.61
C ALA A 15 -21.63 56.08 29.13
N SER A 16 -21.64 57.07 28.23
CA SER A 16 -21.36 56.84 26.80
C SER A 16 -19.91 56.41 26.56
N LEU A 17 -18.94 56.95 27.31
CA LEU A 17 -17.55 56.51 27.27
C LEU A 17 -17.38 55.07 27.79
N ALA A 18 -18.07 54.72 28.88
CA ALA A 18 -18.06 53.37 29.44
C ALA A 18 -18.69 52.35 28.47
N ILE A 19 -19.82 52.69 27.85
CA ILE A 19 -20.48 51.86 26.84
C ILE A 19 -19.61 51.72 25.59
N ALA A 20 -18.97 52.80 25.13
CA ALA A 20 -18.04 52.75 24.00
C ALA A 20 -16.79 51.90 24.31
N SER A 21 -16.24 51.98 25.53
CA SER A 21 -15.12 51.11 25.95
C SER A 21 -15.52 49.64 26.05
N LEU A 22 -16.72 49.34 26.56
CA LEU A 22 -17.24 47.97 26.64
C LEU A 22 -17.51 47.39 25.25
N ALA A 23 -18.06 48.18 24.33
CA ALA A 23 -18.25 47.78 22.93
C ALA A 23 -16.91 47.55 22.22
N GLY A 24 -15.88 48.36 22.50
CA GLY A 24 -14.53 48.17 21.97
C GLY A 24 -13.85 46.90 22.49
N ILE A 25 -13.99 46.59 23.78
CA ILE A 25 -13.47 45.35 24.38
C ILE A 25 -14.20 44.13 23.82
N ALA A 26 -15.54 44.20 23.67
CA ALA A 26 -16.32 43.13 23.06
C ALA A 26 -15.90 42.89 21.60
N ALA A 27 -15.73 43.94 20.80
CA ALA A 27 -15.26 43.81 19.41
C ALA A 27 -13.85 43.22 19.31
N LEU A 28 -12.94 43.59 20.22
CA LEU A 28 -11.61 42.98 20.32
C LEU A 28 -11.68 41.51 20.74
N ALA A 29 -12.49 41.17 21.73
CA ALA A 29 -12.70 39.79 22.18
C ALA A 29 -13.32 38.93 21.07
N THR A 30 -14.30 39.44 20.33
CA THR A 30 -14.89 38.78 19.17
C THR A 30 -13.87 38.62 18.04
N THR A 31 -13.06 39.63 17.74
CA THR A 31 -12.02 39.53 16.70
C THR A 31 -10.93 38.53 17.08
N ILE A 32 -10.53 38.48 18.35
CA ILE A 32 -9.57 37.49 18.86
C ILE A 32 -10.20 36.10 18.84
N ALA A 33 -11.47 35.95 19.22
CA ALA A 33 -12.19 34.68 19.17
C ALA A 33 -12.35 34.17 17.73
N VAL A 34 -12.74 35.05 16.79
CA VAL A 34 -12.86 34.73 15.35
C VAL A 34 -11.50 34.39 14.76
N LYS A 35 -10.44 35.13 15.11
CA LYS A 35 -9.07 34.84 14.63
C LYS A 35 -8.48 33.57 15.24
N LYS A 36 -8.90 33.20 16.45
CA LYS A 36 -8.55 31.94 17.12
C LYS A 36 -9.37 30.75 16.60
N GLN A 37 -10.59 30.99 16.14
CA GLN A 37 -11.41 30.00 15.43
C GLN A 37 -10.96 29.80 13.97
N ASN A 38 -10.46 30.86 13.33
CA ASN A 38 -9.96 30.86 11.94
C ASN A 38 -8.43 31.01 11.92
N GLU A 39 -7.72 30.15 12.67
CA GLU A 39 -6.27 30.08 12.57
C GLU A 39 -5.88 29.74 11.12
N PHE A 40 -4.87 30.44 10.58
CA PHE A 40 -4.39 30.18 9.23
C PHE A 40 -3.83 28.75 9.19
N LYS A 41 -4.41 27.90 8.34
CA LYS A 41 -3.92 26.55 8.08
C LYS A 41 -3.13 26.58 6.78
N PRO A 42 -1.84 26.24 6.77
CA PRO A 42 -1.14 26.08 5.51
C PRO A 42 -1.62 24.83 4.80
N SER A 43 -1.33 24.73 3.49
CA SER A 43 -1.84 23.60 2.72
C SER A 43 -1.00 22.34 2.88
N PHE A 44 -1.69 21.21 3.00
CA PHE A 44 -1.15 19.86 2.80
C PHE A 44 -1.63 19.36 1.44
N PHE A 45 -0.73 18.92 0.58
CA PHE A 45 -1.09 18.43 -0.76
C PHE A 45 -1.01 16.91 -0.84
N ASN A 46 -1.98 16.27 -1.48
CA ASN A 46 -1.99 14.84 -1.78
C ASN A 46 -2.56 14.57 -3.17
N TYR A 47 -2.36 13.36 -3.67
CA TYR A 47 -3.10 12.87 -4.83
C TYR A 47 -4.59 12.79 -4.52
N LYS A 48 -5.41 12.97 -5.56
CA LYS A 48 -6.86 12.81 -5.47
C LYS A 48 -7.23 11.38 -5.08
N SER A 49 -8.20 11.23 -4.17
CA SER A 49 -8.68 9.92 -3.70
C SER A 49 -7.59 9.02 -3.10
N TYR A 50 -6.51 9.61 -2.57
CA TYR A 50 -5.34 8.87 -2.07
C TYR A 50 -5.28 8.86 -0.53
N MET A 51 -6.37 9.21 0.16
CA MET A 51 -6.42 9.20 1.61
C MET A 51 -7.85 9.08 2.14
N SER A 52 -8.07 8.23 3.14
CA SER A 52 -9.38 8.07 3.77
C SER A 52 -9.85 9.34 4.49
N GLN A 53 -11.17 9.50 4.59
CA GLN A 53 -11.79 10.70 5.17
C GLN A 53 -11.34 10.94 6.64
N ASP A 54 -11.19 9.87 7.42
CA ASP A 54 -10.65 9.89 8.78
C ASP A 54 -9.26 10.53 8.88
N ASN A 55 -8.36 10.12 7.99
CA ASN A 55 -7.00 10.67 7.94
C ASN A 55 -7.01 12.13 7.49
N ILE A 56 -7.84 12.46 6.49
CA ILE A 56 -8.04 13.84 6.06
C ILE A 56 -8.52 14.71 7.24
N ASP A 57 -9.43 14.22 8.07
CA ASP A 57 -9.96 14.98 9.21
C ASP A 57 -8.93 15.16 10.33
N ILE A 58 -8.01 14.20 10.52
CA ILE A 58 -6.84 14.37 11.39
C ILE A 58 -5.94 15.49 10.84
N LEU A 59 -5.62 15.47 9.54
CA LEU A 59 -4.78 16.49 8.91
C LEU A 59 -5.44 17.87 8.93
N ARG A 60 -6.75 17.96 8.69
CA ARG A 60 -7.52 19.22 8.70
C ARG A 60 -7.48 19.94 10.04
N LYS A 61 -7.05 19.30 11.14
CA LYS A 61 -6.80 20.00 12.41
C LYS A 61 -5.68 21.04 12.28
N SER A 62 -4.64 20.75 11.48
CA SER A 62 -3.47 21.61 11.31
C SER A 62 -3.32 22.18 9.89
N PHE A 63 -3.97 21.59 8.88
CA PHE A 63 -3.78 21.91 7.47
C PHE A 63 -5.07 22.27 6.72
N ASP A 64 -4.91 22.99 5.61
CA ASP A 64 -5.86 23.09 4.52
C ASP A 64 -5.55 21.96 3.52
N TYR A 65 -6.29 20.86 3.59
CA TYR A 65 -6.02 19.67 2.75
C TYR A 65 -6.41 19.94 1.30
N LYS A 66 -5.49 19.67 0.36
CA LYS A 66 -5.65 19.89 -1.07
C LYS A 66 -5.27 18.65 -1.85
N GLU A 67 -6.08 18.36 -2.86
CA GLU A 67 -5.82 17.32 -3.83
C GLU A 67 -5.24 17.92 -5.12
N PHE A 68 -4.44 17.14 -5.84
CA PHE A 68 -3.93 17.50 -7.16
C PHE A 68 -4.04 16.34 -8.15
N ASP A 69 -4.27 16.67 -9.42
CA ASP A 69 -4.32 15.70 -10.53
C ASP A 69 -2.93 15.49 -11.15
N GLU A 70 -2.15 16.57 -11.26
CA GLU A 70 -0.81 16.54 -11.86
C GLU A 70 0.26 16.77 -10.80
N ILE A 71 1.28 15.91 -10.83
CA ILE A 71 2.38 15.95 -9.85
C ILE A 71 3.13 17.30 -9.82
N ASN A 72 3.15 18.01 -10.95
CA ASN A 72 3.76 19.34 -11.04
C ASN A 72 3.06 20.39 -10.14
N GLN A 73 1.79 20.20 -9.77
CA GLN A 73 1.02 21.16 -8.98
C GLN A 73 1.57 21.26 -7.56
N PHE A 74 1.93 20.12 -6.95
CA PHE A 74 2.55 20.10 -5.63
C PHE A 74 3.93 20.76 -5.63
N SER A 75 4.77 20.43 -6.62
CA SER A 75 6.09 21.06 -6.80
C SER A 75 5.97 22.58 -6.96
N ASN A 76 5.03 23.05 -7.78
CA ASN A 76 4.75 24.47 -7.95
C ASN A 76 4.23 25.12 -6.66
N ALA A 77 3.45 24.40 -5.85
CA ALA A 77 2.98 24.89 -4.57
C ALA A 77 4.13 25.07 -3.57
N LEU A 78 5.11 24.15 -3.54
CA LEU A 78 6.33 24.29 -2.74
C LEU A 78 7.18 25.48 -3.20
N ILE A 79 7.42 25.63 -4.50
CA ILE A 79 8.17 26.77 -5.09
C ILE A 79 7.53 28.10 -4.70
N ASN A 80 6.20 28.18 -4.76
CA ASN A 80 5.45 29.39 -4.45
C ASN A 80 5.16 29.58 -2.95
N ASN A 81 5.74 28.76 -2.06
CA ASN A 81 5.52 28.78 -0.61
C ASN A 81 4.04 28.62 -0.19
N LYS A 82 3.26 27.91 -1.00
CA LYS A 82 1.83 27.62 -0.74
C LYS A 82 1.61 26.29 -0.02
N ALA A 83 2.56 25.36 -0.09
CA ALA A 83 2.52 24.07 0.58
C ALA A 83 3.44 24.03 1.81
N ALA A 84 2.94 23.53 2.93
CA ALA A 84 3.74 23.24 4.12
C ALA A 84 4.30 21.81 4.10
N ALA A 85 3.48 20.86 3.66
CA ALA A 85 3.83 19.44 3.54
C ALA A 85 2.95 18.80 2.46
N GLY A 86 3.24 17.54 2.14
CA GLY A 86 2.40 16.75 1.26
C GLY A 86 2.99 15.38 0.99
N ILE A 87 2.28 14.60 0.20
CA ILE A 87 2.76 13.36 -0.40
C ILE A 87 3.26 13.67 -1.80
N GLY A 88 4.45 13.18 -2.14
CA GLY A 88 4.99 13.27 -3.51
C GLY A 88 5.79 12.06 -3.89
N SER A 89 6.03 11.89 -5.20
CA SER A 89 6.83 10.77 -5.71
C SER A 89 8.34 11.02 -5.53
N ASP A 90 9.01 9.98 -5.06
CA ASP A 90 10.46 9.86 -4.90
C ASP A 90 11.35 10.57 -5.96
N PHE A 91 11.07 10.38 -7.25
CA PHE A 91 11.89 10.95 -8.34
C PHE A 91 11.82 12.48 -8.39
N ILE A 92 10.72 13.07 -7.95
CA ILE A 92 10.55 14.52 -7.84
C ILE A 92 11.14 15.02 -6.54
N VAL A 93 10.99 14.26 -5.46
CA VAL A 93 11.61 14.56 -4.18
C VAL A 93 13.11 14.75 -4.35
N ALA A 94 13.79 13.90 -5.14
CA ALA A 94 15.21 14.09 -5.46
C ALA A 94 15.51 15.45 -6.13
N SER A 95 14.63 15.96 -7.01
CA SER A 95 14.75 17.32 -7.59
C SER A 95 14.49 18.42 -6.55
N LEU A 96 13.47 18.24 -5.70
CA LEU A 96 13.12 19.18 -4.63
C LEU A 96 14.25 19.34 -3.60
N ILE A 97 14.99 18.26 -3.30
CA ILE A 97 16.19 18.29 -2.44
C ILE A 97 17.28 19.15 -3.07
N LYS A 98 17.60 18.92 -4.35
CA LYS A 98 18.61 19.70 -5.09
C LYS A 98 18.27 21.20 -5.10
N ASN A 99 16.99 21.51 -5.25
CA ASN A 99 16.48 22.89 -5.24
C ASN A 99 16.26 23.47 -3.83
N LYS A 100 16.55 22.70 -2.75
CA LYS A 100 16.39 23.09 -1.34
C LYS A 100 14.96 23.53 -0.99
N LEU A 101 13.96 22.92 -1.63
CA LEU A 101 12.54 23.24 -1.43
C LEU A 101 11.90 22.45 -0.30
N ILE A 102 12.49 21.30 0.03
CA ILE A 102 12.07 20.45 1.15
C ILE A 102 13.20 20.31 2.17
N SER A 103 12.88 19.81 3.35
CA SER A 103 13.80 19.69 4.47
C SER A 103 13.84 18.30 5.05
N LYS A 104 14.92 17.99 5.77
CA LYS A 104 15.05 16.74 6.49
C LYS A 104 13.91 16.55 7.48
N LEU A 105 13.40 15.31 7.55
CA LEU A 105 12.32 14.90 8.43
C LEU A 105 12.84 14.72 9.86
N ASN A 106 11.99 15.03 10.85
CA ASN A 106 12.30 14.77 12.25
C ASN A 106 11.79 13.37 12.65
N TYR A 107 12.68 12.38 12.54
CA TYR A 107 12.35 10.99 12.85
C TYR A 107 12.11 10.72 14.34
N SER A 108 12.53 11.62 15.25
CA SER A 108 12.15 11.51 16.67
C SER A 108 10.64 11.60 16.87
N ILE A 109 9.94 12.31 15.97
CA ILE A 109 8.48 12.47 15.99
C ILE A 109 7.78 11.34 15.25
N ILE A 110 8.30 10.94 14.09
CA ILE A 110 7.72 9.84 13.28
C ILE A 110 7.76 8.52 14.06
N PHE A 111 8.88 8.21 14.72
CA PHE A 111 9.01 6.99 15.52
C PHE A 111 8.65 7.17 17.00
N ASN A 112 8.25 8.38 17.41
CA ASN A 112 8.01 8.75 18.80
C ASN A 112 9.16 8.33 19.75
N ASP A 113 10.40 8.63 19.34
CA ASP A 113 11.61 8.28 20.08
C ASP A 113 12.55 9.47 20.27
N SER A 114 12.53 10.02 21.48
CA SER A 114 13.38 11.15 21.89
C SER A 114 14.89 10.88 21.80
N THR A 115 15.33 9.62 21.72
CA THR A 115 16.77 9.31 21.53
C THR A 115 17.29 9.75 20.16
N LEU A 116 16.39 9.94 19.19
CA LEU A 116 16.70 10.42 17.84
C LEU A 116 16.85 11.93 17.76
N GLU A 117 16.30 12.70 18.71
CA GLU A 117 16.27 14.17 18.68
C GLU A 117 17.62 14.85 18.36
N PRO A 118 18.79 14.36 18.84
CA PRO A 118 20.08 14.94 18.48
C PRO A 118 20.39 14.96 16.97
N MET A 119 19.74 14.10 16.16
CA MET A 119 19.97 14.03 14.72
C MET A 119 19.60 15.33 13.99
N VAL A 120 18.61 16.06 14.50
CA VAL A 120 18.07 17.28 13.86
C VAL A 120 19.14 18.37 13.74
N ASP A 121 20.11 18.36 14.65
CA ASP A 121 21.21 19.34 14.67
C ASP A 121 22.46 18.87 13.91
N TYR A 122 22.46 17.68 13.31
CA TYR A 122 23.65 17.04 12.72
C TYR A 122 24.37 17.92 11.70
N ASP A 123 23.68 18.43 10.69
CA ASP A 123 24.29 19.22 9.61
C ASP A 123 24.85 20.56 10.11
N SER A 124 24.12 21.18 11.06
CA SER A 124 24.56 22.41 11.72
C SER A 124 25.82 22.17 12.54
N LEU A 125 25.87 21.08 13.32
CA LEU A 125 27.04 20.68 14.10
C LEU A 125 28.23 20.29 13.21
N LYS A 126 27.99 19.58 12.10
CA LYS A 126 29.02 19.21 11.11
C LYS A 126 29.67 20.48 10.54
N THR A 127 28.86 21.47 10.18
CA THR A 127 29.32 22.78 9.69
C THR A 127 30.08 23.56 10.75
N GLN A 128 29.54 23.67 11.97
CA GLN A 128 30.19 24.34 13.09
C GLN A 128 31.54 23.71 13.44
N PHE A 129 31.60 22.38 13.51
CA PHE A 129 32.84 21.64 13.79
C PHE A 129 33.88 21.84 12.70
N LYS A 130 33.49 21.84 11.42
CA LYS A 130 34.40 22.13 10.29
C LYS A 130 35.01 23.53 10.40
N ASN A 131 34.24 24.50 10.87
CA ASN A 131 34.68 25.90 10.98
C ASN A 131 35.48 26.17 12.27
N ASN A 132 35.15 25.51 13.37
CA ASN A 132 35.81 25.70 14.67
C ASN A 132 35.82 24.39 15.49
N PRO A 133 36.78 23.48 15.26
CA PRO A 133 36.84 22.21 15.97
C PRO A 133 37.07 22.40 17.48
N SER A 134 36.23 21.76 18.31
CA SER A 134 36.42 21.67 19.76
C SER A 134 35.93 20.32 20.30
N ASP A 135 36.44 19.89 21.45
CA ASP A 135 36.03 18.62 22.08
C ASP A 135 34.53 18.60 22.39
N GLN A 136 33.98 19.73 22.85
CA GLN A 136 32.55 19.87 23.11
C GLN A 136 31.70 19.72 21.83
N LEU A 137 32.14 20.32 20.72
CA LEU A 137 31.45 20.17 19.42
C LEU A 137 31.61 18.75 18.87
N LYS A 138 32.77 18.12 19.07
CA LYS A 138 33.02 16.74 18.68
C LYS A 138 32.09 15.78 19.40
N GLU A 139 31.89 15.96 20.71
CA GLU A 139 30.96 15.13 21.50
C GLU A 139 29.52 15.29 21.02
N LYS A 140 29.05 16.52 20.83
CA LYS A 140 27.71 16.80 20.28
C LYS A 140 27.52 16.21 18.88
N LEU A 141 28.51 16.39 18.00
CA LEU A 141 28.49 15.84 16.65
C LEU A 141 28.47 14.31 16.66
N ASN A 142 29.23 13.66 17.55
CA ASN A 142 29.20 12.21 17.70
C ASN A 142 27.83 11.72 18.18
N LYS A 143 27.20 12.42 19.13
CA LYS A 143 25.84 12.11 19.60
C LYS A 143 24.82 12.25 18.48
N ALA A 144 24.88 13.36 17.72
CA ALA A 144 24.01 13.61 16.57
C ALA A 144 24.21 12.55 15.47
N LYS A 145 25.47 12.17 15.20
CA LYS A 145 25.81 11.11 14.24
C LYS A 145 25.20 9.77 14.66
N LYS A 146 25.38 9.34 15.92
CA LYS A 146 24.78 8.11 16.44
C LYS A 146 23.25 8.12 16.33
N ALA A 147 22.60 9.25 16.64
CA ALA A 147 21.15 9.39 16.48
C ALA A 147 20.71 9.31 15.01
N ARG A 148 21.47 9.91 14.07
CA ARG A 148 21.23 9.78 12.63
C ARG A 148 21.38 8.33 12.16
N ASP A 149 22.44 7.64 12.59
CA ASP A 149 22.68 6.23 12.24
C ASP A 149 21.57 5.32 12.81
N LEU A 150 21.08 5.63 14.02
CA LEU A 150 19.93 4.96 14.63
C LEU A 150 18.64 5.19 13.85
N ALA A 151 18.34 6.44 13.48
CA ALA A 151 17.18 6.77 12.66
C ALA A 151 17.21 6.03 11.32
N LYS A 152 18.38 5.97 10.65
CA LYS A 152 18.56 5.23 9.40
C LYS A 152 18.17 3.76 9.55
N LYS A 153 18.60 3.10 10.62
CA LYS A 153 18.26 1.70 10.90
C LYS A 153 16.79 1.51 11.26
N TYR A 154 16.18 2.45 11.97
CA TYR A 154 14.74 2.41 12.22
C TYR A 154 13.92 2.55 10.94
N VAL A 155 14.33 3.43 10.02
CA VAL A 155 13.73 3.49 8.69
C VAL A 155 13.92 2.17 7.95
N GLN A 156 15.14 1.62 7.90
CA GLN A 156 15.42 0.32 7.27
C GLN A 156 14.58 -0.81 7.86
N LEU A 157 14.42 -0.87 9.19
CA LEU A 157 13.59 -1.88 9.87
C LEU A 157 12.11 -1.71 9.54
N SER A 158 11.61 -0.48 9.40
CA SER A 158 10.20 -0.22 9.15
C SER A 158 9.74 -0.53 7.72
N LEU A 159 10.65 -0.49 6.75
CA LEU A 159 10.31 -0.58 5.33
C LEU A 159 10.53 -1.99 4.77
N ARG A 160 9.74 -2.34 3.76
CA ARG A 160 10.02 -3.52 2.93
C ARG A 160 11.39 -3.40 2.27
N LYS A 161 12.02 -4.55 2.01
CA LYS A 161 13.36 -4.62 1.43
C LYS A 161 13.44 -3.88 0.10
N GLU A 162 12.47 -4.10 -0.78
CA GLU A 162 12.36 -3.51 -2.10
C GLU A 162 12.34 -1.98 -2.01
N ILE A 163 11.58 -1.45 -1.05
CA ILE A 163 11.46 0.00 -0.83
C ILE A 163 12.76 0.57 -0.28
N TRP A 164 13.39 -0.11 0.70
CA TRP A 164 14.65 0.34 1.24
C TRP A 164 15.76 0.38 0.19
N GLU A 165 15.93 -0.70 -0.57
CA GLU A 165 16.90 -0.80 -1.67
C GLU A 165 16.62 0.27 -2.74
N HIS A 166 15.35 0.53 -3.02
CA HIS A 166 14.92 1.56 -3.95
C HIS A 166 15.31 2.96 -3.49
N LEU A 167 15.07 3.32 -2.23
CA LEU A 167 15.51 4.61 -1.68
C LEU A 167 17.04 4.77 -1.74
N GLN A 168 17.79 3.68 -1.52
CA GLN A 168 19.26 3.68 -1.60
C GLN A 168 19.79 3.84 -3.03
N SER A 169 18.97 3.54 -4.05
CA SER A 169 19.37 3.67 -5.45
C SER A 169 19.54 5.12 -5.91
N TYR A 170 18.91 6.07 -5.20
CA TYR A 170 18.99 7.50 -5.51
C TYR A 170 20.33 8.10 -5.10
N LYS A 171 21.00 8.73 -6.06
CA LYS A 171 22.24 9.48 -5.84
C LYS A 171 21.94 10.97 -5.68
N LEU A 172 22.04 11.46 -4.46
CA LEU A 172 21.90 12.88 -4.13
C LEU A 172 23.27 13.55 -3.97
N ASP A 173 23.28 14.87 -3.98
CA ASP A 173 24.49 15.66 -3.76
C ASP A 173 24.85 15.72 -2.26
N ASN A 174 26.12 15.98 -1.92
CA ASN A 174 26.59 16.28 -0.56
C ASN A 174 26.45 15.18 0.51
N GLU A 175 26.49 13.90 0.14
CA GLU A 175 26.32 12.75 1.06
C GLU A 175 24.91 12.64 1.68
N ASP A 176 23.95 13.45 1.22
CA ASP A 176 22.56 13.33 1.65
C ASP A 176 21.95 12.02 1.11
N GLU A 177 21.05 11.44 1.88
CA GLU A 177 20.32 10.23 1.50
C GLU A 177 18.82 10.53 1.41
N LEU A 178 18.11 9.91 0.46
CA LEU A 178 16.70 10.23 0.18
C LEU A 178 15.81 10.09 1.42
N TRP A 179 16.05 9.05 2.23
CA TRP A 179 15.33 8.82 3.48
C TRP A 179 15.44 10.01 4.44
N GLU A 180 16.50 10.82 4.42
CA GLU A 180 16.59 11.96 5.34
C GLU A 180 15.47 12.99 5.11
N TYR A 181 14.90 13.04 3.90
CA TYR A 181 13.90 14.02 3.45
C TYR A 181 12.54 13.42 3.14
N PHE A 182 12.44 12.08 3.15
CA PHE A 182 11.33 11.34 2.58
C PHE A 182 11.01 10.11 3.41
N TYR A 183 9.75 9.98 3.83
CA TYR A 183 9.28 8.74 4.44
C TYR A 183 8.21 8.10 3.55
N PRO A 184 8.48 6.91 2.99
CA PRO A 184 7.56 6.22 2.09
C PRO A 184 6.17 6.03 2.68
N TYR A 185 5.17 6.04 1.81
CA TYR A 185 3.75 5.87 2.12
C TYR A 185 3.25 4.60 1.44
N TYR A 186 3.08 4.67 0.12
CA TYR A 186 2.65 3.57 -0.74
C TYR A 186 3.59 3.41 -1.92
N SER A 187 3.49 2.24 -2.54
CA SER A 187 4.26 1.88 -3.72
C SER A 187 3.38 1.20 -4.73
N GLN A 188 3.74 1.38 -6.00
CA GLN A 188 3.02 0.84 -7.14
C GLN A 188 4.01 0.35 -8.19
N ASP A 189 3.58 -0.64 -8.96
CA ASP A 189 4.24 -1.07 -10.18
C ASP A 189 3.20 -1.24 -11.30
N MET A 190 3.66 -1.47 -12.52
CA MET A 190 2.77 -1.59 -13.68
C MET A 190 2.40 -3.04 -13.97
N VAL A 191 1.15 -3.23 -14.37
CA VAL A 191 0.63 -4.50 -14.86
C VAL A 191 -0.12 -4.30 -16.17
N VAL A 192 -0.20 -5.37 -16.95
CA VAL A 192 -1.07 -5.44 -18.12
C VAL A 192 -2.33 -6.20 -17.74
N SER A 193 -3.46 -5.50 -17.67
CA SER A 193 -4.75 -6.06 -17.28
C SER A 193 -5.62 -6.35 -18.49
N TYR A 194 -6.47 -7.37 -18.42
CA TYR A 194 -7.35 -7.77 -19.52
C TYR A 194 -8.64 -8.42 -18.99
N ASN A 195 -9.76 -8.12 -19.65
CA ASN A 195 -11.09 -8.56 -19.21
C ASN A 195 -11.57 -9.80 -19.99
N THR A 196 -11.59 -10.94 -19.32
CA THR A 196 -11.96 -12.25 -19.87
C THR A 196 -13.46 -12.40 -20.13
N SER A 197 -14.31 -11.61 -19.46
CA SER A 197 -15.76 -11.57 -19.73
C SER A 197 -16.11 -10.84 -21.03
N LYS A 198 -15.25 -9.89 -21.45
CA LYS A 198 -15.42 -9.13 -22.71
C LYS A 198 -14.80 -9.84 -23.90
N VAL A 199 -13.65 -10.49 -23.70
CA VAL A 199 -12.94 -11.25 -24.73
C VAL A 199 -12.51 -12.57 -24.12
N ALA A 200 -13.07 -13.68 -24.61
CA ALA A 200 -12.68 -15.00 -24.13
C ALA A 200 -11.22 -15.32 -24.49
N VAL A 201 -10.47 -15.89 -23.55
CA VAL A 201 -9.13 -16.42 -23.82
C VAL A 201 -9.26 -17.65 -24.74
N PRO A 202 -8.49 -17.74 -25.84
CA PRO A 202 -8.49 -18.94 -26.69
C PRO A 202 -8.14 -20.19 -25.89
N GLU A 203 -8.89 -21.28 -26.04
CA GLU A 203 -8.70 -22.52 -25.27
C GLU A 203 -7.26 -23.04 -25.34
N GLU A 204 -6.61 -22.91 -26.49
CA GLU A 204 -5.21 -23.31 -26.68
C GLU A 204 -4.22 -22.48 -25.86
N TYR A 205 -4.58 -21.29 -25.42
CA TYR A 205 -3.75 -20.42 -24.58
C TYR A 205 -4.33 -20.18 -23.19
N ALA A 206 -5.44 -20.80 -22.81
CA ALA A 206 -5.98 -20.75 -21.45
C ALA A 206 -5.18 -21.68 -20.51
N ASN A 207 -4.94 -21.25 -19.27
CA ASN A 207 -4.49 -22.13 -18.19
C ASN A 207 -5.71 -22.77 -17.47
N SER A 208 -5.46 -23.56 -16.43
CA SER A 208 -6.52 -24.21 -15.64
C SER A 208 -7.48 -23.24 -14.95
N LEU A 209 -7.09 -21.98 -14.79
CA LEU A 209 -7.88 -20.90 -14.18
C LEU A 209 -8.55 -20.00 -15.24
N GLY A 210 -8.48 -20.36 -16.52
CA GLY A 210 -9.02 -19.53 -17.61
C GLY A 210 -8.18 -18.30 -17.96
N ALA A 211 -7.04 -18.08 -17.30
CA ALA A 211 -6.13 -16.98 -17.57
C ALA A 211 -5.24 -17.26 -18.80
N PHE A 212 -4.72 -16.20 -19.41
CA PHE A 212 -3.84 -16.31 -20.57
C PHE A 212 -2.46 -16.88 -20.21
N ASN A 213 -2.03 -17.94 -20.90
CA ASN A 213 -0.73 -18.58 -20.74
C ASN A 213 0.31 -17.94 -21.67
N PHE A 214 0.90 -16.84 -21.21
CA PHE A 214 1.91 -16.07 -21.95
C PHE A 214 3.16 -16.89 -22.30
N LYS A 215 3.60 -17.78 -21.38
CA LYS A 215 4.77 -18.66 -21.61
C LYS A 215 4.52 -19.61 -22.79
N LYS A 216 3.33 -20.20 -22.87
CA LYS A 216 2.94 -21.08 -23.98
C LYS A 216 2.89 -20.33 -25.30
N TYR A 217 2.20 -19.19 -25.35
CA TYR A 217 2.13 -18.36 -26.55
C TYR A 217 3.53 -17.95 -27.05
N TYR A 218 4.40 -17.52 -26.14
CA TYR A 218 5.77 -17.13 -26.48
C TYR A 218 6.55 -18.30 -27.09
N LYS A 219 6.50 -19.50 -26.49
CA LYS A 219 7.22 -20.67 -26.99
C LYS A 219 6.86 -21.03 -28.43
N GLU A 220 5.60 -20.84 -28.82
CA GLU A 220 5.12 -21.10 -30.18
C GLU A 220 5.49 -19.99 -31.18
N ASN A 221 5.81 -18.78 -30.69
CA ASN A 221 6.09 -17.60 -31.50
C ASN A 221 7.50 -17.04 -31.29
N GLU A 222 8.38 -17.79 -30.63
CA GLU A 222 9.70 -17.33 -30.19
C GLU A 222 10.55 -16.81 -31.36
N ASP A 223 10.49 -17.46 -32.53
CA ASP A 223 11.23 -17.06 -33.73
C ASP A 223 10.85 -15.67 -34.25
N LYS A 224 9.64 -15.19 -33.93
CA LYS A 224 9.12 -13.88 -34.32
C LYS A 224 9.29 -12.82 -33.22
N ALA A 225 9.74 -13.22 -32.03
CA ALA A 225 9.90 -12.33 -30.90
C ALA A 225 11.07 -11.36 -31.10
N LEU A 226 10.80 -10.06 -30.95
CA LEU A 226 11.81 -9.01 -31.07
C LEU A 226 12.70 -8.92 -29.82
N ILE A 227 12.21 -9.41 -28.68
CA ILE A 227 12.94 -9.54 -27.43
C ILE A 227 12.79 -10.99 -26.96
N LYS A 228 13.92 -11.63 -26.63
CA LYS A 228 14.01 -13.05 -26.24
C LYS A 228 13.72 -13.28 -24.76
N ASN A 229 12.65 -12.65 -24.27
CA ASN A 229 12.15 -12.77 -22.92
C ASN A 229 10.62 -12.91 -23.00
N PRO A 230 10.02 -14.02 -22.54
CA PRO A 230 8.58 -14.25 -22.64
C PRO A 230 7.75 -13.17 -21.93
N ASN A 231 8.30 -12.57 -20.88
CA ASN A 231 7.60 -11.61 -20.03
C ASN A 231 7.91 -10.16 -20.42
N ALA A 232 8.62 -9.93 -21.54
CA ALA A 232 8.81 -8.58 -22.05
C ALA A 232 7.45 -7.96 -22.42
N LEU A 233 7.24 -6.69 -22.08
CA LEU A 233 5.96 -5.99 -22.30
C LEU A 233 5.46 -6.13 -23.73
N VAL A 234 6.33 -5.99 -24.74
CA VAL A 234 5.96 -6.16 -26.15
C VAL A 234 5.36 -7.54 -26.46
N ASN A 235 5.86 -8.60 -25.83
CA ASN A 235 5.41 -9.96 -26.06
C ASN A 235 4.06 -10.23 -25.39
N ILE A 236 3.83 -9.64 -24.21
CA ILE A 236 2.54 -9.66 -23.50
C ILE A 236 1.47 -8.97 -24.35
N LEU A 237 1.76 -7.75 -24.84
CA LEU A 237 0.83 -7.00 -25.69
C LEU A 237 0.49 -7.76 -26.99
N LYS A 238 1.50 -8.38 -27.63
CA LYS A 238 1.31 -9.21 -28.83
C LYS A 238 0.43 -10.41 -28.57
N ALA A 239 0.64 -11.08 -27.44
CA ALA A 239 -0.12 -12.26 -27.04
C ALA A 239 -1.61 -11.92 -26.90
N LEU A 240 -1.93 -10.87 -26.14
CA LEU A 240 -3.31 -10.41 -25.97
C LEU A 240 -3.93 -9.92 -27.29
N SER A 241 -3.19 -9.16 -28.09
CA SER A 241 -3.71 -8.67 -29.38
C SER A 241 -4.03 -9.81 -30.35
N SER A 242 -3.21 -10.87 -30.35
CA SER A 242 -3.48 -12.10 -31.14
C SER A 242 -4.77 -12.82 -30.70
N ALA A 243 -5.17 -12.64 -29.44
CA ALA A 243 -6.41 -13.15 -28.87
C ALA A 243 -7.58 -12.14 -28.97
N ASN A 244 -7.46 -11.12 -29.81
CA ASN A 244 -8.47 -10.10 -30.09
C ASN A 244 -8.72 -9.06 -28.98
N TYR A 245 -7.81 -8.94 -28.01
CA TYR A 245 -7.77 -7.80 -27.11
C TYR A 245 -7.21 -6.58 -27.87
N ASN A 246 -8.10 -5.86 -28.55
CA ASN A 246 -7.76 -4.81 -29.51
C ASN A 246 -8.09 -3.39 -29.04
N ASN A 247 -8.76 -3.23 -27.91
CA ASN A 247 -9.16 -1.91 -27.39
C ASN A 247 -8.46 -1.68 -26.06
N TRP A 248 -7.42 -0.88 -26.12
CA TRP A 248 -6.47 -0.63 -25.07
C TRP A 248 -6.70 0.72 -24.44
N VAL A 249 -6.65 0.77 -23.11
CA VAL A 249 -6.42 2.01 -22.37
C VAL A 249 -5.03 1.95 -21.72
N ILE A 250 -4.30 3.04 -21.73
CA ILE A 250 -2.94 3.09 -21.19
C ILE A 250 -2.85 4.31 -20.28
N THR A 251 -2.27 4.12 -19.09
CA THR A 251 -2.00 5.24 -18.19
C THR A 251 -1.11 6.29 -18.86
N ASP A 252 -1.59 7.52 -18.91
CA ASP A 252 -0.93 8.66 -19.56
C ASP A 252 0.09 9.31 -18.62
N SER A 253 1.07 8.51 -18.18
CA SER A 253 2.21 9.01 -17.42
C SER A 253 3.46 9.01 -18.29
N VAL A 254 3.83 10.20 -18.77
CA VAL A 254 4.92 10.40 -19.75
C VAL A 254 6.23 9.74 -19.30
N ARG A 255 6.59 9.92 -18.03
CA ARG A 255 7.86 9.43 -17.49
C ARG A 255 7.90 7.91 -17.36
N ASP A 256 6.77 7.30 -17.00
CA ASP A 256 6.66 5.86 -16.83
C ASP A 256 6.65 5.18 -18.19
N ASN A 257 5.90 5.76 -19.14
CA ASN A 257 5.89 5.35 -20.55
C ASN A 257 7.29 5.37 -21.17
N MET A 258 8.12 6.36 -20.83
CA MET A 258 9.53 6.39 -21.27
C MET A 258 10.38 5.29 -20.61
N LEU A 259 10.13 4.95 -19.35
CA LEU A 259 10.83 3.83 -18.69
C LEU A 259 10.47 2.50 -19.36
N TYR A 260 9.18 2.24 -19.62
CA TYR A 260 8.75 1.05 -20.36
C TYR A 260 9.42 0.97 -21.74
N ALA A 261 9.54 2.11 -22.43
CA ALA A 261 10.21 2.19 -23.72
C ALA A 261 11.73 1.93 -23.66
N SER A 262 12.37 2.13 -22.51
CA SER A 262 13.79 1.80 -22.33
C SER A 262 14.04 0.28 -22.33
N ALA A 263 13.00 -0.53 -22.03
CA ALA A 263 13.01 -1.97 -22.22
C ALA A 263 12.75 -2.39 -23.69
N TYR A 264 12.49 -1.43 -24.59
CA TYR A 264 12.22 -1.66 -26.01
C TYR A 264 13.12 -0.83 -26.91
N TRP A 265 14.41 -0.78 -26.55
CA TRP A 265 15.38 0.10 -27.16
C TRP A 265 15.75 -0.34 -28.60
N PRO A 266 15.86 0.59 -29.56
CA PRO A 266 16.17 0.28 -30.95
C PRO A 266 17.64 -0.13 -31.11
N LEU A 267 17.86 -1.20 -31.86
CA LEU A 267 19.17 -1.61 -32.36
C LEU A 267 19.21 -1.45 -33.89
N PRO A 268 20.41 -1.45 -34.52
CA PRO A 268 20.50 -1.49 -35.98
C PRO A 268 19.69 -2.63 -36.60
N GLU A 269 19.65 -3.77 -35.90
CA GLU A 269 18.83 -4.93 -36.22
C GLU A 269 18.05 -5.34 -34.95
N GLY A 270 16.76 -5.04 -34.90
CA GLY A 270 15.87 -5.48 -33.81
C GLY A 270 15.78 -4.55 -32.60
N ARG A 271 15.53 -5.14 -31.43
CA ARG A 271 15.22 -4.44 -30.17
C ARG A 271 15.95 -5.09 -28.99
N THR A 272 16.11 -4.36 -27.89
CA THR A 272 16.70 -4.89 -26.66
C THR A 272 16.08 -4.31 -25.39
N ASP A 273 16.00 -5.15 -24.37
CA ASP A 273 15.63 -4.82 -22.99
C ASP A 273 16.85 -4.49 -22.11
N GLN A 274 18.08 -4.64 -22.62
CA GLN A 274 19.30 -4.43 -21.84
C GLN A 274 19.57 -2.95 -21.50
N LYS A 275 18.80 -2.03 -22.11
CA LYS A 275 18.84 -0.59 -21.86
C LYS A 275 17.73 -0.13 -20.89
N PHE A 276 17.13 -1.05 -20.14
CA PHE A 276 16.13 -0.73 -19.14
C PHE A 276 16.73 0.07 -17.98
N THR A 277 16.59 1.39 -18.06
CA THR A 277 17.11 2.34 -17.08
C THR A 277 16.08 3.44 -16.85
N GLY A 278 15.92 3.91 -15.61
CA GLY A 278 15.12 5.10 -15.33
C GLY A 278 15.83 6.42 -15.58
N SER A 279 17.03 6.40 -16.17
CA SER A 279 17.79 7.59 -16.51
C SER A 279 17.35 8.15 -17.85
N VAL A 280 17.19 9.48 -17.91
CA VAL A 280 16.94 10.20 -19.16
C VAL A 280 17.90 11.37 -19.23
N GLU A 281 18.73 11.37 -20.26
CA GLU A 281 19.66 12.45 -20.57
C GLU A 281 19.11 13.30 -21.72
N GLU A 282 19.58 14.55 -21.83
CA GLU A 282 19.21 15.38 -22.98
C GLU A 282 19.84 14.82 -24.25
N ASN A 283 21.14 14.50 -24.21
CA ASN A 283 21.89 13.85 -25.28
C ASN A 283 22.75 12.71 -24.70
N ASP A 284 22.92 11.62 -25.46
CA ASP A 284 23.90 10.58 -25.13
C ASP A 284 25.35 10.99 -25.51
N GLU A 285 26.32 10.10 -25.28
CA GLU A 285 27.74 10.31 -25.64
C GLU A 285 27.97 10.56 -27.15
N SER A 286 27.00 10.20 -28.00
CA SER A 286 27.02 10.38 -29.45
C SER A 286 26.16 11.57 -29.90
N GLU A 287 25.77 12.45 -28.99
CA GLU A 287 24.90 13.62 -29.22
C GLU A 287 23.47 13.29 -29.70
N ASN A 288 23.01 12.04 -29.54
CA ASN A 288 21.62 11.69 -29.85
C ASN A 288 20.70 12.11 -28.72
N GLU A 289 19.56 12.69 -29.06
CA GLU A 289 18.55 13.09 -28.08
C GLU A 289 17.84 11.88 -27.46
N THR A 290 18.40 11.35 -26.35
CA THR A 290 17.92 10.13 -25.65
C THR A 290 16.42 10.17 -25.36
N TYR A 291 15.90 11.32 -24.94
CA TYR A 291 14.46 11.46 -24.66
C TYR A 291 13.59 11.24 -25.91
N LYS A 292 14.04 11.67 -27.11
CA LYS A 292 13.32 11.41 -28.36
C LYS A 292 13.37 9.94 -28.73
N ILE A 293 14.50 9.27 -28.50
CA ILE A 293 14.63 7.83 -28.72
C ILE A 293 13.61 7.09 -27.86
N LEU A 294 13.57 7.36 -26.55
CA LEU A 294 12.63 6.72 -25.63
C LEU A 294 11.17 6.96 -26.02
N ILE A 295 10.79 8.19 -26.37
CA ILE A 295 9.42 8.50 -26.76
C ILE A 295 9.05 7.79 -28.07
N ASN A 296 9.93 7.77 -29.08
CA ASN A 296 9.67 7.03 -30.31
C ASN A 296 9.61 5.52 -30.07
N SER A 297 10.48 4.98 -29.21
CA SER A 297 10.44 3.58 -28.80
C SER A 297 9.15 3.21 -28.07
N PHE A 298 8.55 4.14 -27.32
CA PHE A 298 7.23 3.92 -26.71
C PHE A 298 6.15 3.78 -27.78
N VAL A 299 6.14 4.71 -28.75
CA VAL A 299 5.19 4.65 -29.89
C VAL A 299 5.36 3.33 -30.65
N ASP A 300 6.60 2.93 -30.92
CA ASP A 300 6.90 1.67 -31.60
C ASP A 300 6.52 0.46 -30.74
N LEU A 301 6.75 0.49 -29.43
CA LEU A 301 6.35 -0.57 -28.50
C LEU A 301 4.84 -0.80 -28.55
N ILE A 302 4.04 0.26 -28.51
CA ILE A 302 2.58 0.15 -28.63
C ILE A 302 2.21 -0.35 -30.02
N LYS A 303 2.85 0.15 -31.09
CA LYS A 303 2.56 -0.29 -32.46
C LYS A 303 2.89 -1.76 -32.69
N ASP A 304 4.07 -2.18 -32.28
CA ASP A 304 4.57 -3.54 -32.46
C ASP A 304 3.86 -4.50 -31.51
N GLY A 305 3.50 -4.04 -30.31
CA GLY A 305 2.79 -4.78 -29.28
C GLY A 305 1.32 -5.03 -29.64
N THR A 306 0.61 -3.96 -30.02
CA THR A 306 -0.86 -3.99 -30.20
C THR A 306 -1.30 -4.13 -31.65
N GLY A 307 -0.41 -3.80 -32.61
CA GLY A 307 -0.76 -3.68 -34.02
C GLY A 307 -1.33 -2.31 -34.41
N TYR A 308 -1.65 -1.43 -33.45
CA TYR A 308 -2.30 -0.15 -33.70
C TYR A 308 -1.34 1.02 -33.47
N ASP A 309 -1.50 2.09 -34.27
CA ASP A 309 -0.76 3.32 -34.00
C ASP A 309 -1.26 3.90 -32.67
N ILE A 310 -0.37 4.49 -31.86
CA ILE A 310 -0.78 5.10 -30.59
C ILE A 310 -1.84 6.21 -30.76
N ARG A 311 -1.92 6.80 -31.97
CA ARG A 311 -2.91 7.83 -32.34
C ARG A 311 -4.22 7.24 -32.85
N ASP A 312 -4.33 5.92 -32.99
CA ASP A 312 -5.56 5.26 -33.39
C ASP A 312 -6.55 5.24 -32.21
N SER A 313 -7.27 6.36 -32.02
CA SER A 313 -8.20 6.55 -30.90
C SER A 313 -9.38 5.58 -30.87
N LYS A 314 -9.54 4.72 -31.88
CA LYS A 314 -10.51 3.62 -31.86
C LYS A 314 -10.01 2.41 -31.07
N HIS A 315 -8.70 2.23 -31.01
CA HIS A 315 -8.06 1.06 -30.42
C HIS A 315 -7.15 1.42 -29.25
N ILE A 316 -6.60 2.63 -29.20
CA ILE A 316 -5.70 3.09 -28.14
C ILE A 316 -6.25 4.37 -27.50
N SER A 317 -6.45 4.34 -26.19
CA SER A 317 -6.83 5.50 -25.38
C SER A 317 -5.75 5.77 -24.33
N LEU A 318 -5.36 7.03 -24.15
CA LEU A 318 -4.44 7.46 -23.09
C LEU A 318 -5.22 8.22 -22.02
N LYS A 319 -5.19 7.76 -20.77
CA LYS A 319 -5.94 8.37 -19.65
C LYS A 319 -5.06 8.55 -18.41
N GLY A 320 -5.21 9.67 -17.72
CA GLY A 320 -4.46 9.98 -16.50
C GLY A 320 -5.17 9.58 -15.20
N ASP A 321 -6.48 9.31 -15.25
CA ASP A 321 -7.30 8.98 -14.09
C ASP A 321 -7.50 7.45 -14.00
N GLY A 322 -6.95 6.83 -12.95
CA GLY A 322 -7.04 5.39 -12.70
C GLY A 322 -8.48 4.90 -12.56
N LEU A 323 -9.35 5.69 -11.91
CA LEU A 323 -10.76 5.34 -11.75
C LEU A 323 -11.48 5.30 -13.09
N GLU A 324 -11.12 6.19 -14.02
CA GLU A 324 -11.67 6.18 -15.38
C GLU A 324 -11.21 4.94 -16.17
N ILE A 325 -9.98 4.48 -15.92
CA ILE A 325 -9.42 3.25 -16.51
C ILE A 325 -10.16 2.01 -15.98
N VAL A 326 -10.32 1.90 -14.65
CA VAL A 326 -11.03 0.79 -14.00
C VAL A 326 -12.45 0.69 -14.54
N ASN A 327 -13.19 1.80 -14.52
CA ASN A 327 -14.57 1.86 -14.99
C ASN A 327 -14.72 1.41 -16.45
N ASP A 328 -13.83 1.85 -17.33
CA ASP A 328 -13.88 1.45 -18.74
C ASP A 328 -13.57 -0.04 -18.93
N LEU A 329 -12.64 -0.59 -18.15
CA LEU A 329 -12.22 -1.97 -18.24
C LEU A 329 -13.26 -2.94 -17.66
N THR A 330 -13.95 -2.59 -16.56
CA THR A 330 -14.92 -3.47 -15.88
C THR A 330 -16.33 -3.39 -16.47
N ASN A 331 -16.75 -2.23 -17.00
CA ASN A 331 -18.14 -2.03 -17.41
C ASN A 331 -18.63 -3.06 -18.47
N PRO A 332 -19.65 -3.88 -18.17
CA PRO A 332 -20.13 -4.95 -19.04
C PRO A 332 -21.03 -4.45 -20.19
N LYS A 333 -21.59 -3.24 -20.09
CA LYS A 333 -22.62 -2.71 -21.03
C LYS A 333 -22.04 -2.00 -22.26
N ASN A 334 -20.73 -1.98 -22.44
CA ASN A 334 -20.11 -1.35 -23.60
C ASN A 334 -20.01 -2.36 -24.76
N ASP A 335 -21.07 -2.47 -25.57
CA ASP A 335 -21.11 -3.30 -26.78
C ASP A 335 -20.09 -2.85 -27.83
N LYS A 336 -19.25 -3.78 -28.29
CA LYS A 336 -18.39 -3.72 -29.50
C LYS A 336 -17.62 -2.40 -29.70
N GLY A 337 -16.43 -2.33 -29.11
CA GLY A 337 -15.54 -1.16 -29.12
C GLY A 337 -15.11 -0.72 -27.73
N SER A 338 -15.60 -1.40 -26.68
CA SER A 338 -15.18 -1.22 -25.30
C SER A 338 -13.73 -1.59 -25.08
N ILE A 339 -13.04 -0.81 -24.26
CA ILE A 339 -11.78 -1.19 -23.63
C ILE A 339 -11.90 -2.60 -23.05
N ASN A 340 -10.94 -3.45 -23.41
CA ASN A 340 -10.85 -4.84 -22.98
C ASN A 340 -9.46 -5.23 -22.48
N ALA A 341 -8.45 -4.38 -22.68
CA ALA A 341 -7.15 -4.53 -22.07
C ALA A 341 -6.59 -3.16 -21.64
N SER A 342 -5.62 -3.18 -20.72
CA SER A 342 -5.04 -1.98 -20.16
C SER A 342 -3.57 -2.16 -19.78
N ILE A 343 -2.83 -1.05 -19.81
CA ILE A 343 -1.56 -0.89 -19.07
C ILE A 343 -1.86 0.08 -17.93
N MET A 344 -1.86 -0.40 -16.70
CA MET A 344 -2.27 0.34 -15.49
C MET A 344 -1.38 0.02 -14.29
N TYR A 345 -1.62 0.65 -13.14
CA TYR A 345 -0.94 0.28 -11.91
C TYR A 345 -1.62 -0.91 -11.24
N ASN A 346 -0.85 -1.63 -10.44
CA ASN A 346 -1.34 -2.81 -9.75
C ASN A 346 -2.48 -2.54 -8.76
N GLY A 347 -2.50 -1.37 -8.10
CA GLY A 347 -3.62 -0.94 -7.27
C GLY A 347 -4.94 -0.83 -8.04
N ASP A 348 -4.94 -0.12 -9.17
CA ASP A 348 -6.09 -0.04 -10.08
C ASP A 348 -6.53 -1.42 -10.59
N ALA A 349 -5.58 -2.34 -10.76
CA ALA A 349 -5.87 -3.70 -11.22
C ALA A 349 -6.53 -4.56 -10.15
N ILE A 350 -6.26 -4.32 -8.86
CA ILE A 350 -6.97 -4.96 -7.74
C ILE A 350 -8.42 -4.49 -7.74
N ASP A 351 -8.66 -3.17 -7.85
CA ASP A 351 -10.01 -2.61 -7.93
C ASP A 351 -10.77 -3.13 -9.16
N ALA A 352 -10.07 -3.33 -10.28
CA ALA A 352 -10.67 -3.91 -11.47
C ALA A 352 -10.96 -5.42 -11.34
N TYR A 353 -10.19 -6.15 -10.53
CA TYR A 353 -10.41 -7.57 -10.26
C TYR A 353 -11.69 -7.76 -9.44
N TYR A 354 -11.87 -6.98 -8.37
CA TYR A 354 -13.09 -6.93 -7.55
C TYR A 354 -14.15 -6.00 -8.18
N SER A 355 -14.55 -6.35 -9.40
CA SER A 355 -15.41 -5.52 -10.23
C SER A 355 -16.88 -5.46 -9.79
N GLU A 356 -17.35 -6.39 -8.96
CA GLU A 356 -18.74 -6.44 -8.48
C GLU A 356 -19.12 -5.19 -7.68
N ASP A 357 -18.17 -4.65 -6.91
CA ASP A 357 -18.33 -3.39 -6.17
C ASP A 357 -18.59 -2.18 -7.08
N ASN A 358 -18.17 -2.26 -8.35
CA ASN A 358 -18.28 -1.18 -9.31
C ASN A 358 -19.56 -1.29 -10.17
N TYR A 359 -20.04 -2.50 -10.46
CA TYR A 359 -21.21 -2.73 -11.29
C TYR A 359 -21.92 -4.05 -10.92
N ASP A 360 -23.21 -4.01 -10.63
CA ASP A 360 -24.06 -5.19 -10.26
C ASP A 360 -24.01 -6.40 -11.23
N ASN A 361 -23.56 -6.19 -12.48
CA ASN A 361 -23.48 -7.23 -13.52
C ASN A 361 -22.03 -7.58 -13.92
N ALA A 362 -21.03 -6.95 -13.29
CA ALA A 362 -19.65 -7.40 -13.42
C ALA A 362 -19.45 -8.62 -12.52
N LYS A 363 -18.39 -9.40 -12.76
CA LYS A 363 -18.06 -10.58 -11.96
C LYS A 363 -16.64 -10.46 -11.47
N ASP A 364 -16.40 -10.74 -10.21
CA ASP A 364 -15.06 -10.75 -9.65
C ASP A 364 -14.16 -11.78 -10.36
N GLY A 365 -12.89 -11.42 -10.50
CA GLY A 365 -11.92 -12.18 -11.27
C GLY A 365 -12.12 -12.14 -12.79
N SER A 366 -13.07 -11.35 -13.31
CA SER A 366 -13.22 -11.17 -14.76
C SER A 366 -12.09 -10.35 -15.37
N VAL A 367 -11.46 -9.47 -14.60
CA VAL A 367 -10.25 -8.74 -15.00
C VAL A 367 -9.05 -9.41 -14.36
N LEU A 368 -8.14 -9.92 -15.20
CA LEU A 368 -6.88 -10.52 -14.77
C LEU A 368 -5.73 -9.61 -15.15
N ALA A 369 -4.61 -9.69 -14.43
CA ALA A 369 -3.42 -8.92 -14.75
C ALA A 369 -2.17 -9.78 -14.88
N TYR A 370 -1.20 -9.26 -15.63
CA TYR A 370 0.09 -9.90 -15.82
C TYR A 370 1.22 -8.88 -15.71
N ARG A 371 2.25 -9.22 -14.93
CA ARG A 371 3.38 -8.32 -14.65
C ARG A 371 4.51 -8.49 -15.67
N PRO A 372 4.94 -7.42 -16.36
CA PRO A 372 6.10 -7.47 -17.24
C PRO A 372 7.42 -7.63 -16.48
N SER A 373 8.43 -8.19 -17.15
CA SER A 373 9.75 -8.43 -16.53
C SER A 373 10.54 -7.17 -16.20
N ASP A 374 10.35 -6.12 -17.01
CA ASP A 374 11.01 -4.83 -16.86
C ASP A 374 9.98 -3.84 -16.34
N ASN A 375 10.01 -3.58 -15.03
CA ASN A 375 8.95 -2.84 -14.38
C ASN A 375 9.44 -1.58 -13.65
N ILE A 376 8.52 -0.63 -13.49
CA ILE A 376 8.73 0.56 -12.67
C ILE A 376 8.43 0.24 -11.21
N LEU A 377 9.20 0.81 -10.29
CA LEU A 377 8.78 0.91 -8.89
C LEU A 377 8.57 2.39 -8.57
N LEU A 378 7.31 2.77 -8.37
CA LEU A 378 6.93 4.09 -7.88
C LEU A 378 6.80 4.04 -6.37
N VAL A 379 7.35 5.05 -5.69
CA VAL A 379 7.21 5.20 -4.24
C VAL A 379 6.78 6.62 -3.95
N ASP A 380 5.59 6.77 -3.41
CA ASP A 380 5.07 8.03 -2.90
C ASP A 380 5.31 8.12 -1.40
N GLY A 381 5.48 9.34 -0.88
CA GLY A 381 5.81 9.51 0.53
C GLY A 381 5.81 10.95 1.01
N LEU A 382 5.90 11.08 2.32
CA LEU A 382 5.86 12.35 3.04
C LEU A 382 7.08 13.22 2.73
N VAL A 383 6.81 14.48 2.39
CA VAL A 383 7.81 15.56 2.38
C VAL A 383 7.33 16.80 3.13
N ILE A 384 8.27 17.57 3.67
CA ILE A 384 7.99 18.81 4.40
C ILE A 384 8.82 19.98 3.85
N SER A 385 8.15 21.11 3.62
CA SER A 385 8.74 22.34 3.09
C SER A 385 9.92 22.86 3.92
N SER A 386 10.98 23.31 3.23
CA SER A 386 12.17 23.89 3.87
C SER A 386 11.96 25.29 4.45
N LYS A 387 10.83 25.93 4.14
CA LYS A 387 10.52 27.31 4.52
C LYS A 387 9.93 27.44 5.92
N LEU A 388 9.55 26.33 6.52
CA LEU A 388 8.97 26.29 7.86
C LEU A 388 10.07 26.41 8.92
N ASP A 389 9.79 27.13 10.01
CA ASP A 389 10.62 27.07 11.20
C ASP A 389 10.48 25.71 11.90
N ARG A 390 11.46 25.36 12.74
CA ARG A 390 11.54 24.05 13.41
C ARG A 390 10.28 23.73 14.21
N LYS A 391 9.76 24.69 15.00
CA LYS A 391 8.62 24.44 15.88
C LYS A 391 7.37 24.10 15.04
N THR A 392 7.14 24.87 13.98
CA THR A 392 6.03 24.64 13.06
C THR A 392 6.17 23.29 12.35
N LYS A 393 7.38 22.95 11.90
CA LYS A 393 7.69 21.66 11.28
C LYS A 393 7.37 20.49 12.22
N ASP A 394 7.82 20.56 13.46
CA ASP A 394 7.62 19.50 14.44
C ASP A 394 6.12 19.30 14.74
N GLN A 395 5.35 20.39 14.89
CA GLN A 395 3.90 20.33 15.06
C GLN A 395 3.20 19.66 13.86
N TYR A 396 3.62 20.01 12.65
CA TYR A 396 3.07 19.43 11.41
C TYR A 396 3.44 17.97 11.25
N THR A 397 4.69 17.61 11.54
CA THR A 397 5.16 16.22 11.54
C THR A 397 4.37 15.39 12.56
N GLN A 398 4.07 15.93 13.74
CA GLN A 398 3.25 15.24 14.74
C GLN A 398 1.82 15.00 14.26
N THR A 399 1.21 15.98 13.59
CA THR A 399 -0.16 15.82 13.05
C THR A 399 -0.19 14.71 12.00
N ILE A 400 0.82 14.67 11.12
CA ILE A 400 0.93 13.68 10.06
C ILE A 400 1.25 12.29 10.64
N SER A 401 2.16 12.21 11.62
CA SER A 401 2.48 10.98 12.35
C SER A 401 1.23 10.36 12.99
N ASN A 402 0.28 11.19 13.45
CA ASN A 402 -0.98 10.71 14.03
C ASN A 402 -2.05 10.31 12.99
N SER A 403 -1.81 10.47 11.69
CA SER A 403 -2.74 10.11 10.60
C SER A 403 -2.40 8.71 10.06
N SER A 404 -2.16 8.56 8.76
CA SER A 404 -1.88 7.27 8.11
C SER A 404 -0.54 6.64 8.52
N TYR A 405 0.28 7.36 9.29
CA TYR A 405 1.55 6.89 9.87
C TYR A 405 1.43 6.50 11.36
N SER A 406 0.20 6.40 11.91
CA SER A 406 -0.02 6.22 13.35
C SER A 406 0.60 4.96 13.93
N GLN A 407 0.80 3.92 13.11
CA GLN A 407 1.39 2.65 13.51
C GLN A 407 2.92 2.60 13.32
N THR A 408 3.53 3.59 12.67
CA THR A 408 5.00 3.63 12.49
C THR A 408 5.80 3.56 13.81
N PRO A 409 5.40 4.25 14.90
CA PRO A 409 6.06 4.10 16.21
C PRO A 409 6.03 2.67 16.77
N GLN A 410 5.00 1.89 16.44
CA GLN A 410 4.77 0.57 17.03
C GLN A 410 5.87 -0.43 16.65
N ILE A 411 6.38 -0.34 15.42
CA ILE A 411 7.53 -1.12 14.92
C ILE A 411 8.75 -0.97 15.85
N ILE A 412 9.02 0.26 16.31
CA ILE A 412 10.16 0.55 17.17
C ILE A 412 9.91 0.10 18.62
N LEU A 413 8.67 0.20 19.08
CA LEU A 413 8.28 -0.33 20.39
C LEU A 413 8.44 -1.85 20.44
N GLU A 414 8.03 -2.55 19.40
CA GLU A 414 8.15 -4.00 19.24
C GLU A 414 9.61 -4.44 19.12
N TYR A 415 10.42 -3.75 18.31
CA TYR A 415 11.86 -3.98 18.28
C TYR A 415 12.47 -3.91 19.69
N LYS A 416 12.16 -2.86 20.45
CA LYS A 416 12.67 -2.68 21.82
C LYS A 416 12.14 -3.74 22.79
N GLU A 417 10.91 -4.23 22.59
CA GLU A 417 10.35 -5.33 23.34
C GLU A 417 11.13 -6.63 23.10
N LEU A 418 11.39 -6.97 21.84
CA LEU A 418 12.17 -8.14 21.45
C LEU A 418 13.62 -8.07 21.96
N VAL A 419 14.24 -6.88 21.98
CA VAL A 419 15.57 -6.67 22.58
C VAL A 419 15.54 -6.99 24.07
N LYS A 420 14.51 -6.53 24.81
CA LYS A 420 14.39 -6.81 26.26
C LYS A 420 14.22 -8.30 26.55
N GLN A 421 13.61 -9.04 25.61
CA GLN A 421 13.43 -10.48 25.70
C GLN A 421 14.67 -11.27 25.23
N ASN A 422 15.72 -10.59 24.75
CA ASN A 422 16.92 -11.19 24.14
C ASN A 422 16.61 -12.06 22.90
N LEU A 423 15.53 -11.74 22.17
CA LEU A 423 15.17 -12.44 20.93
C LEU A 423 15.84 -11.81 19.71
N VAL A 424 16.18 -10.52 19.80
CA VAL A 424 16.90 -9.79 18.75
C VAL A 424 18.06 -9.00 19.36
N PRO A 425 19.13 -8.75 18.58
CA PRO A 425 20.31 -8.05 19.08
C PRO A 425 20.03 -6.56 19.31
N THR A 426 20.93 -5.94 20.08
CA THR A 426 20.89 -4.50 20.32
C THR A 426 21.22 -3.70 19.07
N PHE A 427 20.97 -2.39 19.10
CA PHE A 427 21.21 -1.52 17.96
C PHE A 427 22.65 -1.59 17.43
N ASP A 428 23.64 -1.63 18.33
CA ASP A 428 25.07 -1.63 17.96
C ASP A 428 25.50 -2.92 17.22
N GLU A 429 24.64 -3.94 17.23
CA GLU A 429 24.84 -5.26 16.64
C GLU A 429 23.97 -5.49 15.38
N LEU A 430 23.13 -4.51 15.01
CA LEU A 430 22.33 -4.55 13.79
C LEU A 430 23.22 -4.48 12.55
N ASN A 431 23.01 -5.42 11.64
CA ASN A 431 23.69 -5.44 10.35
C ASN A 431 22.75 -6.01 9.27
N ASP A 432 23.15 -5.89 8.01
CA ASP A 432 22.25 -6.27 6.92
C ASP A 432 21.96 -7.79 6.88
N SER A 433 22.78 -8.63 7.52
CA SER A 433 22.55 -10.08 7.56
C SER A 433 21.50 -10.53 8.58
N ASN A 434 21.22 -9.71 9.61
CA ASN A 434 20.22 -10.04 10.62
C ASN A 434 18.93 -9.21 10.51
N ILE A 435 18.94 -8.11 9.75
CA ILE A 435 17.79 -7.21 9.62
C ILE A 435 16.52 -7.93 9.15
N THR A 436 16.62 -8.80 8.14
CA THR A 436 15.45 -9.53 7.63
C THR A 436 14.78 -10.38 8.70
N ASN A 437 15.56 -11.15 9.48
CA ASN A 437 15.01 -11.96 10.57
C ASN A 437 14.41 -11.09 11.70
N ILE A 438 14.99 -9.91 11.96
CA ILE A 438 14.43 -8.97 12.94
C ILE A 438 13.10 -8.40 12.44
N GLN A 439 13.02 -8.03 11.16
CA GLN A 439 11.78 -7.57 10.54
C GLN A 439 10.69 -8.65 10.59
N HIS A 440 11.05 -9.91 10.33
CA HIS A 440 10.13 -11.04 10.47
C HIS A 440 9.58 -11.14 11.90
N LEU A 441 10.43 -11.12 12.93
CA LEU A 441 9.97 -11.20 14.32
C LEU A 441 9.11 -10.00 14.74
N ILE A 442 9.45 -8.77 14.30
CA ILE A 442 8.62 -7.58 14.52
C ILE A 442 7.25 -7.77 13.84
N THR A 443 7.26 -8.22 12.60
CA THR A 443 6.04 -8.50 11.82
C THR A 443 5.16 -9.53 12.50
N GLU A 444 5.72 -10.64 12.97
CA GLU A 444 4.94 -11.67 13.66
C GLU A 444 4.34 -11.14 14.97
N LEU A 445 5.09 -10.34 15.74
CA LEU A 445 4.59 -9.73 16.96
C LEU A 445 3.46 -8.73 16.66
N ASN A 446 3.61 -7.93 15.60
CA ASN A 446 2.62 -6.95 15.18
C ASN A 446 1.33 -7.60 14.66
N THR A 447 1.48 -8.55 13.72
CA THR A 447 0.36 -9.30 13.13
C THR A 447 -0.42 -10.05 14.21
N TRP A 448 0.27 -10.66 15.17
CA TRP A 448 -0.36 -11.31 16.32
C TRP A 448 -1.16 -10.34 17.20
N LYS A 449 -0.63 -9.14 17.50
CA LYS A 449 -1.35 -8.10 18.27
C LYS A 449 -2.59 -7.61 17.55
N ILE A 450 -2.48 -7.34 16.25
CA ILE A 450 -3.59 -6.90 15.40
C ILE A 450 -4.66 -7.99 15.30
N TRP A 451 -4.26 -9.24 15.06
CA TRP A 451 -5.17 -10.38 15.04
C TRP A 451 -5.95 -10.49 16.35
N LYS A 452 -5.26 -10.39 17.49
CA LYS A 452 -5.89 -10.47 18.81
C LYS A 452 -6.93 -9.37 19.01
N ASP A 453 -6.58 -8.13 18.66
CA ASP A 453 -7.44 -6.97 18.84
C ASP A 453 -8.67 -7.02 17.92
N ILE A 454 -8.47 -7.26 16.62
CA ILE A 454 -9.56 -7.30 15.65
C ILE A 454 -10.48 -8.51 15.89
N LYS A 455 -9.92 -9.69 16.14
CA LYS A 455 -10.73 -10.89 16.43
C LYS A 455 -11.57 -10.70 17.70
N GLN A 456 -11.06 -9.99 18.70
CA GLN A 456 -11.84 -9.64 19.89
C GLN A 456 -13.04 -8.75 19.53
N LYS A 457 -12.86 -7.75 18.66
CA LYS A 457 -13.94 -6.86 18.20
C LYS A 457 -15.00 -7.63 17.42
N GLU A 458 -14.59 -8.43 16.43
CA GLU A 458 -15.49 -9.29 15.65
C GLU A 458 -16.35 -10.20 16.53
N LEU A 459 -15.72 -10.90 17.49
CA LEU A 459 -16.44 -11.83 18.35
C LEU A 459 -17.36 -11.14 19.36
N SER A 460 -17.11 -9.86 19.67
CA SER A 460 -17.93 -9.08 20.60
C SER A 460 -19.28 -8.67 19.99
N GLU A 461 -19.43 -8.77 18.67
CA GLU A 461 -20.72 -8.57 17.97
C GLU A 461 -21.61 -9.81 18.00
N LEU A 462 -21.03 -10.97 18.31
CA LEU A 462 -21.75 -12.21 18.47
C LEU A 462 -22.43 -12.26 19.85
N ASN A 463 -23.54 -12.98 19.95
CA ASN A 463 -24.27 -13.18 21.20
C ASN A 463 -23.56 -14.21 22.12
N LEU A 464 -22.32 -13.89 22.52
CA LEU A 464 -21.44 -14.73 23.33
C LEU A 464 -21.14 -14.08 24.68
N GLU A 465 -20.87 -14.91 25.69
CA GLU A 465 -20.39 -14.42 26.98
C GLU A 465 -18.94 -13.90 26.86
N GLU A 466 -18.64 -12.73 27.44
CA GLU A 466 -17.31 -12.09 27.40
C GLU A 466 -16.18 -13.01 27.87
N GLU A 467 -16.44 -13.84 28.89
CA GLU A 467 -15.49 -14.85 29.38
C GLU A 467 -15.18 -15.92 28.31
N SER A 468 -16.17 -16.34 27.52
CA SER A 468 -15.98 -17.31 26.45
C SER A 468 -15.11 -16.73 25.33
N ILE A 469 -15.36 -15.47 24.95
CA ILE A 469 -14.54 -14.75 23.96
C ILE A 469 -13.10 -14.61 24.47
N THR A 470 -12.92 -14.15 25.71
CA THR A 470 -11.60 -13.97 26.30
C THR A 470 -10.80 -15.28 26.34
N ASN A 471 -11.43 -16.37 26.79
CA ASN A 471 -10.80 -17.69 26.85
C ASN A 471 -10.41 -18.21 25.45
N PHE A 472 -11.28 -18.01 24.45
CA PHE A 472 -11.02 -18.37 23.07
C PHE A 472 -9.82 -17.59 22.49
N ILE A 473 -9.81 -16.27 22.68
CA ILE A 473 -8.74 -15.40 22.21
C ILE A 473 -7.41 -15.76 22.90
N GLU A 474 -7.39 -15.95 24.21
CA GLU A 474 -6.18 -16.35 24.93
C GLU A 474 -5.64 -17.71 24.46
N TYR A 475 -6.52 -18.68 24.22
CA TYR A 475 -6.12 -19.99 23.73
C TYR A 475 -5.44 -19.90 22.35
N TYR A 476 -6.13 -19.36 21.36
CA TYR A 476 -5.61 -19.32 19.99
C TYR A 476 -4.48 -18.29 19.81
N SER A 477 -4.51 -17.15 20.50
CA SER A 477 -3.40 -16.19 20.46
C SER A 477 -2.08 -16.79 20.96
N ASN A 478 -2.09 -17.63 22.00
CA ASN A 478 -0.89 -18.31 22.47
C ASN A 478 -0.39 -19.36 21.47
N LEU A 479 -1.32 -20.02 20.79
CA LEU A 479 -1.01 -21.06 19.80
C LEU A 479 -0.33 -20.48 18.55
N VAL A 480 -0.83 -19.34 18.03
CA VAL A 480 -0.37 -18.78 16.74
C VAL A 480 0.73 -17.72 16.88
N ASN A 481 1.17 -17.36 18.09
CA ASN A 481 2.20 -16.34 18.29
C ASN A 481 3.59 -16.82 17.83
N LEU A 482 3.93 -16.59 16.56
CA LEU A 482 5.21 -16.97 15.97
C LEU A 482 6.40 -16.12 16.46
N SER A 483 6.15 -15.03 17.21
CA SER A 483 7.22 -14.25 17.85
C SER A 483 7.65 -14.82 19.22
N ASP A 484 6.86 -15.73 19.81
CA ASP A 484 7.23 -16.40 21.07
C ASP A 484 8.29 -17.49 20.79
N ASN A 485 9.33 -17.51 21.62
CA ASN A 485 10.39 -18.52 21.55
C ASN A 485 9.88 -19.97 21.65
N LYS A 486 8.74 -20.20 22.31
CA LYS A 486 8.08 -21.53 22.37
C LYS A 486 7.65 -22.03 20.99
N ASN A 487 7.37 -21.11 20.06
CA ASN A 487 6.92 -21.39 18.70
C ASN A 487 8.05 -21.24 17.66
N SER A 488 9.31 -21.25 18.09
CA SER A 488 10.48 -21.06 17.21
C SER A 488 10.59 -22.09 16.09
N GLU A 489 10.14 -23.33 16.30
CA GLU A 489 10.08 -24.35 15.25
C GLU A 489 9.03 -24.01 14.17
N LEU A 490 7.83 -23.58 14.59
CA LEU A 490 6.77 -23.14 13.68
C LEU A 490 7.17 -21.88 12.91
N TYR A 491 7.83 -20.93 13.58
CA TYR A 491 8.40 -19.74 12.95
C TYR A 491 9.39 -20.13 11.85
N LYS A 492 10.31 -21.06 12.15
CA LYS A 492 11.30 -21.50 11.17
C LYS A 492 10.63 -22.20 9.99
N GLU A 493 9.69 -23.11 10.26
CA GLU A 493 8.93 -23.81 9.22
C GLU A 493 8.23 -22.84 8.27
N PHE A 494 7.54 -21.83 8.80
CA PHE A 494 6.87 -20.81 8.00
C PHE A 494 7.82 -20.04 7.09
N TYR A 495 8.96 -19.57 7.62
CA TYR A 495 9.90 -18.79 6.83
C TYR A 495 10.77 -19.64 5.89
N ASP A 496 11.00 -20.91 6.20
CA ASP A 496 11.59 -21.88 5.28
C ASP A 496 10.61 -22.16 4.10
N LEU A 497 9.31 -22.29 4.38
CA LEU A 497 8.27 -22.41 3.34
C LEU A 497 8.24 -21.19 2.42
N ARG A 498 8.30 -19.98 2.98
CA ARG A 498 8.32 -18.72 2.21
C ARG A 498 9.59 -18.52 1.38
N ALA A 499 10.71 -19.10 1.79
CA ALA A 499 11.98 -18.99 1.06
C ALA A 499 12.05 -19.92 -0.17
N ASN A 500 11.18 -20.94 -0.26
CA ASN A 500 11.14 -21.87 -1.38
C ASN A 500 10.31 -21.28 -2.53
N ASP A 501 10.95 -21.05 -3.68
CA ASP A 501 10.43 -20.33 -4.84
C ASP A 501 9.77 -21.25 -5.92
N ASP A 502 9.37 -22.46 -5.55
CA ASP A 502 8.82 -23.44 -6.49
C ASP A 502 7.42 -23.02 -6.98
N GLU A 503 7.24 -22.94 -8.31
CA GLU A 503 6.09 -22.29 -8.97
C GLU A 503 4.74 -23.05 -8.84
N GLU A 504 4.76 -24.28 -8.34
CA GLU A 504 3.59 -25.17 -8.22
C GLU A 504 3.40 -25.61 -6.76
N ASP A 505 3.01 -24.67 -5.89
CA ASP A 505 2.82 -24.96 -4.46
C ASP A 505 1.45 -25.55 -4.14
N GLU A 506 1.42 -26.80 -3.70
CA GLU A 506 0.30 -27.40 -2.94
C GLU A 506 0.04 -26.67 -1.60
N ASP A 507 0.98 -25.82 -1.15
CA ASP A 507 0.96 -25.13 0.16
C ASP A 507 0.85 -23.59 0.07
N PHE A 508 0.29 -23.03 -1.01
CA PHE A 508 0.21 -21.57 -1.21
C PHE A 508 -0.42 -20.83 -0.01
N ASP A 509 -1.56 -21.31 0.50
CA ASP A 509 -2.23 -20.74 1.68
C ASP A 509 -1.27 -20.64 2.88
N LYS A 510 -0.47 -21.69 3.11
CA LYS A 510 0.48 -21.77 4.24
C LYS A 510 1.64 -20.80 4.08
N LYS A 511 2.09 -20.58 2.83
CA LYS A 511 3.14 -19.60 2.52
C LYS A 511 2.68 -18.17 2.74
N VAL A 512 1.41 -17.89 2.49
CA VAL A 512 0.82 -16.58 2.76
C VAL A 512 0.60 -16.40 4.27
N ASN A 513 -0.19 -17.27 4.89
CA ASN A 513 -0.55 -17.21 6.30
C ASN A 513 -0.46 -18.59 6.96
N TYR A 514 0.42 -18.72 7.96
CA TYR A 514 0.63 -20.01 8.64
C TYR A 514 -0.39 -20.33 9.72
N TYR A 515 -1.14 -19.33 10.20
CA TYR A 515 -2.06 -19.48 11.33
C TYR A 515 -3.13 -20.55 11.10
N PRO A 516 -3.81 -20.61 9.92
CA PRO A 516 -4.77 -21.67 9.64
C PRO A 516 -4.17 -23.07 9.80
N SER A 517 -2.94 -23.31 9.36
CA SER A 517 -2.31 -24.64 9.48
C SER A 517 -2.03 -25.05 10.91
N ILE A 518 -1.59 -24.10 11.74
CA ILE A 518 -1.38 -24.34 13.18
C ILE A 518 -2.71 -24.69 13.85
N ILE A 519 -3.76 -23.91 13.57
CA ILE A 519 -5.09 -24.11 14.14
C ILE A 519 -5.72 -25.41 13.64
N GLN A 520 -5.60 -25.75 12.36
CA GLN A 520 -6.12 -27.00 11.77
C GLN A 520 -5.50 -28.23 12.44
N ASN A 521 -4.19 -28.20 12.68
CA ASN A 521 -3.46 -29.25 13.38
C ASN A 521 -3.93 -29.42 14.83
N ASP A 522 -4.23 -28.32 15.51
CA ASP A 522 -4.77 -28.32 16.87
C ASP A 522 -6.20 -28.90 16.92
N LEU A 523 -7.10 -28.41 16.06
CA LEU A 523 -8.49 -28.87 15.94
C LEU A 523 -8.57 -30.37 15.64
N SER A 524 -7.74 -30.85 14.71
CA SER A 524 -7.70 -32.26 14.34
C SER A 524 -7.32 -33.18 15.51
N LYS A 525 -6.47 -32.69 16.43
CA LYS A 525 -6.00 -33.44 17.62
C LYS A 525 -6.98 -33.33 18.80
N ASN A 526 -7.54 -32.15 19.01
CA ASN A 526 -8.23 -31.81 20.25
C ASN A 526 -9.76 -31.71 20.12
N ASN A 527 -10.30 -31.57 18.90
CA ASN A 527 -11.72 -31.31 18.65
C ASN A 527 -12.37 -32.34 17.71
N THR A 528 -11.81 -33.54 17.59
CA THR A 528 -12.30 -34.59 16.68
C THR A 528 -13.80 -34.88 16.82
N SER A 529 -14.30 -35.00 18.07
CA SER A 529 -15.71 -35.29 18.35
C SER A 529 -16.65 -34.14 17.94
N PHE A 530 -16.21 -32.90 18.11
CA PHE A 530 -16.95 -31.72 17.65
C PHE A 530 -17.01 -31.68 16.12
N LEU A 531 -15.87 -31.91 15.46
CA LEU A 531 -15.78 -31.97 14.00
C LEU A 531 -16.70 -33.05 13.41
N ASP A 532 -16.76 -34.24 14.02
CA ASP A 532 -17.67 -35.32 13.58
C ASP A 532 -19.14 -34.91 13.66
N LYS A 533 -19.52 -34.11 14.66
CA LYS A 533 -20.88 -33.55 14.75
C LYS A 533 -21.15 -32.55 13.63
N ILE A 534 -20.21 -31.66 13.30
CA ILE A 534 -20.36 -30.70 12.20
C ILE A 534 -20.49 -31.43 10.85
N VAL A 535 -19.67 -32.46 10.60
CA VAL A 535 -19.77 -33.30 9.39
C VAL A 535 -21.18 -33.88 9.23
N SER A 536 -21.80 -34.32 10.32
CA SER A 536 -23.16 -34.89 10.28
C SER A 536 -24.25 -33.91 9.87
N LEU A 537 -23.95 -32.60 9.83
CA LEU A 537 -24.91 -31.55 9.45
C LEU A 537 -24.95 -31.26 7.94
N ILE A 538 -23.91 -31.61 7.17
CA ILE A 538 -23.77 -31.20 5.75
C ILE A 538 -24.96 -31.64 4.88
N ASN A 539 -25.52 -32.81 5.16
CA ASN A 539 -26.56 -33.43 4.32
C ASN A 539 -27.99 -33.19 4.85
N LEU A 540 -28.17 -32.34 5.87
CA LEU A 540 -29.48 -32.07 6.44
C LEU A 540 -30.25 -31.02 5.63
N GLU A 541 -31.58 -31.12 5.62
CA GLU A 541 -32.47 -30.09 5.07
C GLU A 541 -32.60 -28.92 6.05
N ASP A 542 -32.89 -27.70 5.57
CA ASP A 542 -32.85 -26.44 6.35
C ASP A 542 -33.54 -26.52 7.72
N GLN A 543 -34.75 -27.09 7.78
CA GLN A 543 -35.50 -27.18 9.03
C GLN A 543 -34.87 -28.19 10.02
N GLU A 544 -34.38 -29.32 9.53
CA GLU A 544 -33.69 -30.31 10.38
C GLU A 544 -32.32 -29.81 10.83
N LEU A 545 -31.64 -29.05 9.96
CA LEU A 545 -30.36 -28.42 10.22
C LEU A 545 -30.45 -27.44 11.39
N GLU A 546 -31.43 -26.53 11.39
CA GLU A 546 -31.61 -25.54 12.46
C GLU A 546 -31.84 -26.21 13.83
N ASP A 547 -32.72 -27.22 13.89
CA ASP A 547 -32.98 -27.99 15.11
C ASP A 547 -31.70 -28.68 15.61
N LYS A 548 -30.90 -29.26 14.72
CA LYS A 548 -29.66 -29.95 15.06
C LYS A 548 -28.54 -29.01 15.48
N ILE A 549 -28.46 -27.82 14.90
CA ILE A 549 -27.53 -26.77 15.33
C ILE A 549 -27.86 -26.33 16.76
N ASN A 550 -29.14 -26.15 17.09
CA ASN A 550 -29.57 -25.79 18.44
C ASN A 550 -29.23 -26.90 19.46
N GLU A 551 -29.50 -28.17 19.14
CA GLU A 551 -29.11 -29.33 19.96
C GLU A 551 -27.59 -29.40 20.18
N LEU A 552 -26.82 -29.11 19.12
CA LEU A 552 -25.36 -29.06 19.18
C LEU A 552 -24.90 -28.01 20.21
N LYS A 553 -25.38 -26.77 20.09
CA LYS A 553 -24.97 -25.61 20.91
C LYS A 553 -25.17 -25.82 22.42
N GLU A 554 -26.18 -26.61 22.83
CA GLU A 554 -26.44 -26.91 24.25
C GLU A 554 -25.33 -27.71 24.94
N ASN A 555 -24.57 -28.50 24.16
CA ASN A 555 -23.61 -29.48 24.68
C ASN A 555 -22.14 -29.12 24.38
N LEU A 556 -21.87 -27.88 23.97
CA LEU A 556 -20.53 -27.42 23.61
C LEU A 556 -19.75 -26.86 24.80
N THR A 557 -18.43 -27.05 24.79
CA THR A 557 -17.50 -26.31 25.65
C THR A 557 -17.49 -24.82 25.28
N ALA A 558 -16.92 -23.96 26.14
CA ALA A 558 -16.85 -22.52 25.88
C ALA A 558 -16.17 -22.20 24.53
N ILE A 559 -15.05 -22.86 24.22
CA ILE A 559 -14.32 -22.67 22.94
C ILE A 559 -15.16 -23.16 21.76
N GLU A 560 -15.76 -24.35 21.87
CA GLU A 560 -16.60 -24.90 20.78
C GLU A 560 -17.84 -24.03 20.53
N LYS A 561 -18.42 -23.40 21.56
CA LYS A 561 -19.51 -22.43 21.39
C LYS A 561 -19.09 -21.26 20.52
N VAL A 562 -17.92 -20.68 20.78
CA VAL A 562 -17.38 -19.58 19.95
C VAL A 562 -17.19 -20.05 18.50
N ILE A 563 -16.59 -21.23 18.30
CA ILE A 563 -16.40 -21.81 16.96
C ILE A 563 -17.75 -22.01 16.25
N ALA A 564 -18.75 -22.53 16.96
CA ALA A 564 -20.08 -22.71 16.40
C ALA A 564 -20.74 -21.37 16.01
N GLU A 565 -20.58 -20.31 16.80
CA GLU A 565 -21.09 -18.99 16.40
C GLU A 565 -20.35 -18.42 15.18
N ILE A 566 -19.02 -18.60 15.07
CA ILE A 566 -18.27 -18.20 13.86
C ILE A 566 -18.81 -18.90 12.60
N LEU A 567 -19.19 -20.18 12.72
CA LEU A 567 -19.67 -20.96 11.59
C LEU A 567 -21.11 -20.67 11.19
N PHE A 568 -22.01 -20.51 12.17
CA PHE A 568 -23.45 -20.57 11.96
C PHE A 568 -24.17 -19.22 12.11
N SER A 569 -23.49 -18.14 12.52
CA SER A 569 -24.11 -16.82 12.63
C SER A 569 -24.19 -16.08 11.29
N GLY A 570 -25.19 -15.21 11.13
CA GLY A 570 -25.44 -14.41 9.92
C GLY A 570 -26.40 -15.04 8.91
N GLU A 571 -26.93 -14.22 7.99
CA GLU A 571 -27.79 -14.70 6.88
C GLU A 571 -26.97 -15.48 5.83
N GLU A 572 -25.73 -15.06 5.57
CA GLU A 572 -24.76 -15.78 4.75
C GLU A 572 -23.67 -16.37 5.65
N SER A 573 -24.05 -17.39 6.42
CA SER A 573 -23.13 -18.01 7.37
C SER A 573 -22.01 -18.78 6.65
N THR A 574 -20.83 -18.83 7.27
CA THR A 574 -19.66 -19.59 6.76
C THR A 574 -20.03 -21.05 6.44
N PHE A 575 -20.89 -21.65 7.26
CA PHE A 575 -21.36 -23.02 7.02
C PHE A 575 -22.19 -23.15 5.74
N SER A 576 -23.04 -22.17 5.43
CA SER A 576 -23.85 -22.17 4.21
C SER A 576 -22.98 -22.08 2.97
N ALA A 577 -22.00 -21.15 2.98
CA ALA A 577 -21.00 -21.02 1.92
C ALA A 577 -20.17 -22.30 1.73
N LEU A 578 -19.76 -22.97 2.83
CA LEU A 578 -19.08 -24.26 2.78
C LEU A 578 -19.96 -25.34 2.12
N VAL A 579 -21.25 -25.43 2.47
CA VAL A 579 -22.16 -26.42 1.88
C VAL A 579 -22.35 -26.17 0.39
N GLU A 580 -22.43 -24.92 -0.04
CA GLU A 580 -22.46 -24.54 -1.46
C GLU A 580 -21.16 -24.93 -2.18
N TYR A 581 -20.01 -24.59 -1.60
CA TYR A 581 -18.70 -24.96 -2.12
C TYR A 581 -18.54 -26.47 -2.31
N ILE A 582 -18.99 -27.28 -1.34
CA ILE A 582 -18.97 -28.75 -1.41
C ILE A 582 -19.79 -29.24 -2.62
N LYS A 583 -20.96 -28.65 -2.85
CA LYS A 583 -21.86 -29.04 -3.96
C LYS A 583 -21.26 -28.64 -5.31
N ASP A 584 -20.75 -27.42 -5.41
CA ASP A 584 -20.22 -26.86 -6.65
C ASP A 584 -18.92 -27.52 -7.12
N ASN A 585 -18.12 -28.01 -6.16
CA ASN A 585 -16.83 -28.66 -6.44
C ASN A 585 -16.88 -30.19 -6.36
N GLU A 586 -18.06 -30.79 -6.22
CA GLU A 586 -18.25 -32.26 -6.15
C GLU A 586 -17.33 -32.95 -5.12
N VAL A 587 -17.12 -32.31 -3.96
CA VAL A 587 -16.23 -32.82 -2.90
C VAL A 587 -16.75 -34.16 -2.39
N GLN A 588 -15.86 -35.14 -2.22
CA GLN A 588 -16.23 -36.47 -1.76
C GLN A 588 -16.47 -36.51 -0.24
N GLU A 589 -17.42 -37.33 0.21
CA GLU A 589 -17.83 -37.41 1.63
C GLU A 589 -16.66 -37.76 2.57
N ASN A 590 -15.69 -38.58 2.10
CA ASN A 590 -14.49 -38.91 2.87
C ASN A 590 -13.59 -37.70 3.17
N ASP A 591 -13.72 -36.61 2.40
CA ASP A 591 -12.88 -35.41 2.51
C ASP A 591 -13.58 -34.29 3.28
N TYR A 592 -14.88 -34.44 3.61
CA TYR A 592 -15.67 -33.43 4.34
C TYR A 592 -15.03 -33.00 5.64
N LYS A 593 -14.51 -33.96 6.42
CA LYS A 593 -13.92 -33.66 7.72
C LYS A 593 -12.66 -32.80 7.60
N GLU A 594 -11.81 -33.10 6.63
CA GLU A 594 -10.58 -32.34 6.39
C GLU A 594 -10.92 -30.93 5.92
N LEU A 595 -11.86 -30.79 4.98
CA LEU A 595 -12.34 -29.51 4.49
C LEU A 595 -12.99 -28.67 5.60
N ILE A 596 -13.91 -29.23 6.38
CA ILE A 596 -14.52 -28.54 7.54
C ILE A 596 -13.45 -28.06 8.51
N THR A 597 -12.47 -28.91 8.82
CA THR A 597 -11.39 -28.52 9.73
C THR A 597 -10.57 -27.36 9.16
N LYS A 598 -10.28 -27.39 7.85
CA LYS A 598 -9.60 -26.31 7.13
C LYS A 598 -10.41 -25.00 7.22
N VAL A 599 -11.70 -25.02 6.89
CA VAL A 599 -12.57 -23.83 6.91
C VAL A 599 -12.74 -23.27 8.32
N ILE A 600 -12.89 -24.12 9.34
CA ILE A 600 -12.90 -23.64 10.73
C ILE A 600 -11.58 -22.96 11.07
N ALA A 601 -10.45 -23.59 10.73
CA ALA A 601 -9.15 -23.03 11.03
C ALA A 601 -8.89 -21.70 10.32
N GLN A 602 -9.30 -21.60 9.05
CA GLN A 602 -9.28 -20.36 8.27
C GLN A 602 -10.16 -19.30 8.92
N SER A 603 -11.38 -19.63 9.34
CA SER A 603 -12.31 -18.68 9.97
C SER A 603 -11.81 -18.14 11.32
N ILE A 604 -11.09 -18.97 12.08
CA ILE A 604 -10.44 -18.54 13.33
C ILE A 604 -9.24 -17.63 13.05
N ALA A 605 -8.43 -17.97 12.04
CA ALA A 605 -7.22 -17.23 11.68
C ALA A 605 -7.51 -15.91 10.95
N PHE A 606 -8.54 -15.88 10.11
CA PHE A 606 -8.96 -14.73 9.31
C PHE A 606 -9.32 -13.55 10.20
N ILE A 607 -9.04 -12.34 9.77
CA ILE A 607 -9.58 -11.10 10.36
C ILE A 607 -10.08 -10.23 9.23
N ASP A 608 -11.26 -9.63 9.41
CA ASP A 608 -11.87 -8.78 8.41
C ASP A 608 -11.30 -7.36 8.53
N ILE A 609 -10.28 -7.09 7.72
CA ILE A 609 -9.68 -5.75 7.59
C ILE A 609 -10.32 -4.93 6.46
N SER A 610 -11.42 -5.39 5.87
CA SER A 610 -12.27 -4.60 4.96
C SER A 610 -13.38 -3.86 5.71
N ASN A 611 -13.72 -4.31 6.92
CA ASN A 611 -14.68 -3.66 7.79
C ASN A 611 -14.04 -2.52 8.60
N ASP A 612 -14.35 -1.28 8.22
CA ASP A 612 -13.82 -0.04 8.82
C ASP A 612 -14.05 0.06 10.34
N ASP A 613 -15.13 -0.53 10.89
CA ASP A 613 -15.42 -0.49 12.33
C ASP A 613 -14.40 -1.32 13.13
N TYR A 614 -13.95 -2.46 12.60
CA TYR A 614 -12.95 -3.30 13.26
C TYR A 614 -11.57 -2.66 13.25
N ILE A 615 -11.24 -1.96 12.16
CA ILE A 615 -9.93 -1.35 11.95
C ILE A 615 -9.87 0.14 12.29
N GLU A 616 -10.88 0.70 12.97
CA GLU A 616 -10.96 2.15 13.21
C GLU A 616 -9.70 2.73 13.92
N ASP A 617 -9.03 1.94 14.76
CA ASP A 617 -7.81 2.33 15.48
C ASP A 617 -6.53 2.26 14.61
N TYR A 618 -6.63 1.61 13.45
CA TYR A 618 -5.55 1.36 12.51
C TYR A 618 -5.69 2.25 11.28
N LYS A 619 -5.38 3.53 11.46
CA LYS A 619 -5.54 4.56 10.41
C LYS A 619 -4.74 4.31 9.13
N ASN A 620 -3.69 3.51 9.19
CA ASN A 620 -2.95 2.96 8.06
C ASN A 620 -3.78 1.90 7.29
N LEU A 621 -4.49 1.01 7.99
CA LEU A 621 -5.34 -0.02 7.39
C LEU A 621 -6.63 0.56 6.81
N THR A 622 -7.28 1.51 7.51
CA THR A 622 -8.46 2.20 6.94
C THR A 622 -8.09 2.98 5.69
N ASN A 623 -6.86 3.48 5.64
CA ASN A 623 -6.37 4.13 4.44
C ASN A 623 -6.11 3.12 3.31
N PHE A 624 -5.55 1.95 3.63
CA PHE A 624 -5.36 0.89 2.65
C PHE A 624 -6.70 0.45 2.07
N ASN A 625 -7.69 0.15 2.91
CA ASN A 625 -9.04 -0.25 2.49
C ASN A 625 -9.70 0.77 1.55
N PHE A 626 -9.34 2.06 1.68
CA PHE A 626 -9.84 3.12 0.81
C PHE A 626 -9.13 3.23 -0.54
N ILE A 627 -7.85 2.82 -0.67
CA ILE A 627 -7.04 3.09 -1.87
C ILE A 627 -6.44 1.86 -2.56
N ASN A 628 -6.36 0.71 -1.87
CA ASN A 628 -5.83 -0.57 -2.36
C ASN A 628 -4.39 -0.56 -2.93
N TYR A 629 -3.58 0.45 -2.58
CA TYR A 629 -2.18 0.54 -2.99
C TYR A 629 -1.26 -0.17 -2.01
N VAL A 630 -0.11 -0.64 -2.48
CA VAL A 630 0.76 -1.54 -1.69
C VAL A 630 1.50 -0.77 -0.61
N PRO A 631 1.27 -1.05 0.69
CA PRO A 631 1.97 -0.38 1.77
C PRO A 631 3.48 -0.54 1.68
N THR A 632 4.21 0.53 2.00
CA THR A 632 5.68 0.52 2.02
C THR A 632 6.26 0.00 3.34
N GLN A 633 5.49 0.10 4.43
CA GLN A 633 5.86 -0.42 5.74
C GLN A 633 5.64 -1.93 5.79
N ILE A 634 6.62 -2.66 6.34
CA ILE A 634 6.62 -4.14 6.30
C ILE A 634 5.46 -4.75 7.09
N THR A 635 5.13 -4.18 8.25
CA THR A 635 4.03 -4.66 9.10
C THR A 635 2.68 -4.49 8.43
N ASP A 636 2.42 -3.31 7.87
CA ASP A 636 1.18 -2.99 7.17
C ASP A 636 0.98 -3.89 5.96
N TYR A 637 2.05 -4.07 5.18
CA TYR A 637 2.05 -4.93 4.00
C TYR A 637 1.69 -6.37 4.35
N GLU A 638 2.26 -6.92 5.43
CA GLU A 638 2.04 -8.32 5.84
C GLU A 638 0.65 -8.56 6.42
N VAL A 639 0.09 -7.59 7.15
CA VAL A 639 -1.30 -7.68 7.65
C VAL A 639 -2.27 -7.73 6.47
N VAL A 640 -2.10 -6.84 5.48
CA VAL A 640 -2.89 -6.84 4.26
C VAL A 640 -2.71 -8.13 3.47
N TYR A 641 -1.45 -8.51 3.21
CA TYR A 641 -1.09 -9.70 2.44
C TYR A 641 -1.72 -10.99 2.97
N ARG A 642 -1.85 -11.12 4.30
CA ARG A 642 -2.35 -12.33 4.95
C ARG A 642 -3.87 -12.41 5.07
N ASN A 643 -4.57 -11.28 5.00
CA ASN A 643 -5.97 -11.21 5.42
C ASN A 643 -6.91 -10.53 4.40
N TYR A 644 -6.47 -9.50 3.67
CA TYR A 644 -7.37 -8.74 2.79
C TYR A 644 -7.83 -9.57 1.59
N PHE A 645 -6.96 -10.42 1.06
CA PHE A 645 -7.22 -11.25 -0.11
C PHE A 645 -7.55 -12.70 0.27
N SER A 646 -8.17 -12.90 1.44
CA SER A 646 -8.50 -14.22 1.97
C SER A 646 -10.01 -14.39 2.08
N ASP A 647 -10.49 -15.56 1.69
CA ASP A 647 -11.82 -16.05 1.98
C ASP A 647 -11.78 -17.14 3.06
N LYS A 648 -12.88 -17.27 3.83
CA LYS A 648 -13.00 -18.25 4.92
C LYS A 648 -13.11 -19.70 4.42
N VAL A 649 -13.60 -19.90 3.20
CA VAL A 649 -13.83 -21.21 2.58
C VAL A 649 -12.75 -21.51 1.54
N GLU A 650 -12.53 -20.59 0.61
CA GLU A 650 -11.63 -20.79 -0.53
C GLU A 650 -10.15 -20.59 -0.15
N GLY A 651 -9.86 -19.81 0.90
CA GLY A 651 -8.50 -19.48 1.32
C GLY A 651 -7.95 -18.26 0.61
N GLN A 652 -6.69 -18.28 0.21
CA GLN A 652 -6.01 -17.10 -0.33
C GLN A 652 -6.26 -16.95 -1.84
N ASP A 653 -6.68 -15.77 -2.27
CA ASP A 653 -6.82 -15.46 -3.70
C ASP A 653 -5.44 -15.22 -4.32
N LYS A 654 -4.91 -16.28 -4.92
CA LYS A 654 -3.60 -16.26 -5.59
C LYS A 654 -3.52 -15.22 -6.72
N ASN A 655 -4.60 -15.03 -7.49
CA ASN A 655 -4.57 -14.13 -8.64
C ASN A 655 -4.37 -12.69 -8.16
N VAL A 656 -5.12 -12.27 -7.15
CA VAL A 656 -5.01 -10.90 -6.61
C VAL A 656 -3.72 -10.70 -5.84
N ILE A 657 -3.28 -11.71 -5.09
CA ILE A 657 -1.97 -11.67 -4.42
C ILE A 657 -0.83 -11.45 -5.44
N ASP A 658 -0.88 -12.12 -6.59
CA ASP A 658 0.11 -11.92 -7.64
C ASP A 658 0.06 -10.48 -8.20
N ILE A 659 -1.09 -9.80 -8.20
CA ILE A 659 -1.22 -8.37 -8.55
C ILE A 659 -0.66 -7.48 -7.43
N TYR A 660 -0.97 -7.79 -6.18
CA TYR A 660 -0.57 -7.01 -5.01
C TYR A 660 0.94 -7.06 -4.73
N LYS A 661 1.58 -8.21 -4.93
CA LYS A 661 3.00 -8.41 -4.65
C LYS A 661 3.90 -7.57 -5.56
N ILE A 662 4.77 -6.77 -4.93
CA ILE A 662 5.85 -6.03 -5.60
C ILE A 662 7.18 -6.55 -5.05
N GLU A 663 7.88 -7.37 -5.83
CA GLU A 663 9.14 -8.01 -5.44
C GLU A 663 10.09 -8.13 -6.65
N ASN A 664 11.40 -8.04 -6.39
CA ASN A 664 12.41 -8.37 -7.39
C ASN A 664 12.67 -9.88 -7.35
N ASN A 665 12.53 -10.55 -8.48
CA ASN A 665 12.81 -11.98 -8.61
C ASN A 665 13.49 -12.30 -9.95
N LYS A 666 13.63 -13.60 -10.28
CA LYS A 666 14.26 -14.04 -11.54
C LYS A 666 13.51 -13.56 -12.80
N ASN A 667 12.22 -13.26 -12.68
CA ASN A 667 11.32 -12.92 -13.78
C ASN A 667 11.03 -11.42 -13.87
N VAL A 668 11.11 -10.68 -12.75
CA VAL A 668 10.75 -9.27 -12.65
C VAL A 668 11.88 -8.48 -11.99
N ARG A 669 12.33 -7.42 -12.66
CA ARG A 669 13.25 -6.42 -12.12
C ARG A 669 12.62 -5.03 -12.15
N HIS A 670 12.72 -4.33 -11.03
CA HIS A 670 12.19 -2.99 -10.87
C HIS A 670 13.28 -1.91 -11.08
N LYS A 671 12.87 -0.76 -11.62
CA LYS A 671 13.72 0.43 -11.72
C LYS A 671 13.01 1.69 -11.24
N ALA A 672 13.79 2.54 -10.57
CA ALA A 672 13.40 3.89 -10.18
C ALA A 672 13.55 4.88 -11.33
N LEU A 673 12.66 5.86 -11.42
CA LEU A 673 12.85 7.03 -12.28
C LEU A 673 13.93 7.95 -11.70
N GLN A 674 14.95 8.25 -12.50
CA GLN A 674 15.98 9.20 -12.08
C GLN A 674 15.53 10.65 -12.28
N PRO A 675 15.90 11.57 -11.37
CA PRO A 675 15.51 12.97 -11.47
C PRO A 675 16.07 13.61 -12.73
N ILE A 676 15.30 14.53 -13.32
CA ILE A 676 15.70 15.33 -14.48
C ILE A 676 15.54 16.83 -14.22
N SER A 677 16.18 17.64 -15.06
CA SER A 677 16.01 19.10 -15.01
C SER A 677 14.66 19.54 -15.57
N ASP A 678 14.14 20.67 -15.08
CA ASP A 678 12.88 21.26 -15.56
C ASP A 678 12.91 21.57 -17.06
N SER A 679 14.09 21.97 -17.57
CA SER A 679 14.31 22.21 -19.01
C SER A 679 14.10 20.93 -19.82
N LEU A 680 14.68 19.80 -19.37
CA LEU A 680 14.52 18.51 -20.03
C LEU A 680 13.07 18.00 -19.90
N LEU A 681 12.43 18.21 -18.76
CA LEU A 681 11.03 17.85 -18.55
C LEU A 681 10.12 18.55 -19.56
N SER A 682 10.31 19.86 -19.76
CA SER A 682 9.56 20.64 -20.75
C SER A 682 9.73 20.12 -22.19
N LYS A 683 10.97 19.75 -22.57
CA LYS A 683 11.26 19.14 -23.89
C LYS A 683 10.58 17.78 -24.05
N ILE A 684 10.64 16.93 -23.02
CA ILE A 684 9.99 15.62 -22.97
C ILE A 684 8.49 15.77 -23.17
N THR A 685 7.84 16.60 -22.34
CA THR A 685 6.40 16.81 -22.41
C THR A 685 5.99 17.29 -23.80
N THR A 686 6.64 18.33 -24.32
CA THR A 686 6.32 18.88 -25.64
C THR A 686 6.43 17.83 -26.76
N TYR A 687 7.51 17.04 -26.77
CA TYR A 687 7.73 16.02 -27.80
C TYR A 687 6.77 14.84 -27.66
N TYR A 688 6.49 14.40 -26.42
CA TYR A 688 5.54 13.33 -26.14
C TYR A 688 4.14 13.67 -26.67
N PHE A 689 3.61 14.85 -26.32
CA PHE A 689 2.31 15.32 -26.80
C PHE A 689 2.24 15.34 -28.33
N ALA A 690 3.28 15.84 -29.00
CA ALA A 690 3.35 15.87 -30.46
C ALA A 690 3.40 14.45 -31.08
N LYS A 691 3.88 13.45 -30.34
CA LYS A 691 4.00 12.07 -30.79
C LYS A 691 2.77 11.23 -30.54
N THR A 692 2.04 11.46 -29.45
CA THR A 692 0.95 10.60 -28.99
C THR A 692 -0.44 11.17 -29.22
N LYS A 693 -0.61 12.51 -29.24
CA LYS A 693 -1.94 13.17 -29.28
C LYS A 693 -2.20 14.06 -30.49
N SER A 694 -1.18 14.33 -31.32
CA SER A 694 -1.25 15.27 -32.46
C SER A 694 -1.45 14.62 -33.82
#